data_AF-A0AAX7SXN4-F1
#
_entry.id   AF-A0AAX7SXN4-F1
#
_cell.length_a   1.000
_cell.length_b   1.000
_cell.length_c   1.000
_cell.angle_alpha   90.00
_cell.angle_beta   90.00
_cell.angle_gamma   90.00
#
_symmetry.space_group_name_H-M   'P 1'
#
loop_
_entity.id
_entity.type
_entity.pdbx_description
1 polymer ?
#
loop_
_entity_poly.entity_id
_entity_poly.type
_entity_poly.pdbx_seq_one_letter_code
_entity_poly.pdbx_strand_id
1 'polypeptide(L)'
;MLLNTNARSATCVSQDGDKCNAINLLDLVTALFLCSDSALQQDLVLKMSLCQFAVPLLLPNSETREITMMLWSMRDIVRTFRPSQQAFLKSYFDERLVLSDIPLVSFVRLGKTSLSKSQMLNKLLCNNQQIHHTFCHRIMACCDVPRRISDGLVEISWYLPCGNRKIDKFTEPLAFTNMRGDIKTSERQFAFLCQASAAVYIYCDESETNYFKHLEGKHVEANIFLISSTQGKSYRLKQLTVNPRLKMTDISQIKKTDTELLKALQESVSKMLVSPQTKKVSLADLAYTAHCCQILVDEDRDECQTAWENASKITAKVTNISEFKDKQLPYQGNIWKAISWVETECWRLRKVGNNNPGNYCESIKEKEKELRNKQQSFEMTTAVECFHHGMTTSEVQRYHFLKWLEMELDNLSRHQLSALQDRYKELRQKSLEETKEIVETDNQISACSLRVVHFVRECGQLYNNVSCLPEYSRQRKNIEQLPGQCAQMMLDGFPLELVDGDAANIPIKWISQVLTELHNIMNSSSKLKVITVIGAENSGKSTLLNTMFGVRFAVNVGTCTRGAFIQLISVSKDIRKELGCDCIMLIDTEGLKPHRMVRDDHSHERDKEVASLAVALSDVVVVSISNDSSREKDLWEMVCHAFARLKGVSKKKPVCHFVHTNMYDMPALEQLKRSKELMEQLNEMFGKDVKMKKANINKLSDVIKFDLNNWSWYIPPVWDGTPPMAPVNVGFSATVYTLKKVLINDLQKCPERGDLIQFIGKVEQFWKTV
;
A
#
# COMPACT_ATOMS: atom_id res chain seq x y z
N MET A 1 -2.32 6.29 9.08
CA MET A 1 -2.82 5.57 10.29
C MET A 1 -1.89 4.43 10.63
N LEU A 2 -1.48 4.28 11.91
CA LEU A 2 -0.64 3.17 12.37
C LEU A 2 -1.51 1.93 12.61
N LEU A 3 -1.05 0.77 12.15
CA LEU A 3 -1.69 -0.52 12.43
C LEU A 3 -1.52 -0.82 13.92
N ASN A 4 -2.54 -1.16 14.69
CA ASN A 4 -2.35 -1.61 16.08
C ASN A 4 -3.38 -2.69 16.41
N THR A 5 -2.92 -3.92 16.57
CA THR A 5 -3.76 -5.08 16.91
C THR A 5 -4.22 -5.07 18.37
N ASN A 6 -3.59 -4.26 19.26
CA ASN A 6 -4.13 -3.97 20.60
C ASN A 6 -5.39 -3.10 20.58
N ALA A 7 -5.82 -2.58 19.41
CA ALA A 7 -7.17 -2.01 19.24
C ALA A 7 -8.29 -3.03 19.56
N ARG A 8 -7.99 -4.33 19.63
CA ARG A 8 -8.90 -5.39 20.10
C ARG A 8 -9.31 -5.23 21.57
N SER A 9 -8.52 -4.50 22.36
CA SER A 9 -8.82 -4.10 23.73
C SER A 9 -9.03 -2.59 23.79
N ALA A 10 -10.15 -2.11 23.24
CA ALA A 10 -10.59 -0.75 23.54
C ALA A 10 -11.03 -0.70 25.00
N THR A 11 -10.20 -0.17 25.89
CA THR A 11 -10.65 0.27 27.22
C THR A 11 -11.12 1.72 27.07
N CYS A 12 -12.42 1.94 26.88
CA CYS A 12 -12.99 3.26 27.16
C CYS A 12 -12.86 3.49 28.67
N VAL A 13 -11.75 4.11 29.09
CA VAL A 13 -11.61 4.59 30.47
C VAL A 13 -12.49 5.82 30.58
N SER A 14 -13.73 5.65 31.02
CA SER A 14 -14.46 6.78 31.59
C SER A 14 -13.71 7.19 32.84
N GLN A 15 -13.25 8.45 32.91
CA GLN A 15 -12.63 8.98 34.13
C GLN A 15 -13.60 9.03 35.32
N ASP A 16 -14.89 8.78 35.08
CA ASP A 16 -15.90 8.57 36.10
C ASP A 16 -16.43 7.13 36.00
N GLY A 17 -16.57 6.45 37.14
CA GLY A 17 -16.93 5.02 37.27
C GLY A 17 -18.34 4.63 36.82
N ASP A 18 -18.93 5.36 35.87
CA ASP A 18 -20.29 5.15 35.39
C ASP A 18 -20.32 4.33 34.09
N LYS A 19 -20.77 3.07 34.18
CA LYS A 19 -20.94 2.16 33.03
C LYS A 19 -21.94 2.68 31.97
N CYS A 20 -22.70 3.76 32.26
CA CYS A 20 -23.65 4.36 31.32
C CYS A 20 -22.99 5.01 30.09
N ASN A 21 -21.71 5.40 30.16
CA ASN A 21 -21.00 6.09 29.07
C ASN A 21 -20.13 5.17 28.20
N ALA A 22 -20.16 3.85 28.42
CA ALA A 22 -19.43 2.92 27.59
C ALA A 22 -20.04 2.85 26.18
N ILE A 23 -19.19 2.92 25.14
CA ILE A 23 -19.59 2.84 23.73
C ILE A 23 -19.30 1.43 23.23
N ASN A 24 -20.25 0.81 22.53
CA ASN A 24 -20.00 -0.47 21.89
C ASN A 24 -18.94 -0.31 20.79
N LEU A 25 -17.95 -1.20 20.74
CA LEU A 25 -16.88 -1.13 19.72
C LEU A 25 -17.42 -1.08 18.29
N LEU A 26 -18.50 -1.81 17.98
CA LEU A 26 -19.12 -1.81 16.65
C LEU A 26 -19.85 -0.50 16.36
N ASP A 27 -20.40 0.16 17.37
CA ASP A 27 -20.97 1.51 17.20
C ASP A 27 -19.85 2.52 16.92
N LEU A 28 -18.71 2.42 17.62
CA LEU A 28 -17.55 3.27 17.33
C LEU A 28 -17.04 3.06 15.90
N VAL A 29 -16.89 1.80 15.47
CA VAL A 29 -16.50 1.49 14.08
C VAL A 29 -17.51 2.07 13.11
N THR A 30 -18.81 1.84 13.32
CA THR A 30 -19.88 2.35 12.45
C THR A 30 -19.84 3.87 12.36
N ALA A 31 -19.70 4.57 13.50
CA ALA A 31 -19.59 6.03 13.53
C ALA A 31 -18.35 6.53 12.79
N LEU A 32 -17.19 5.90 12.99
CA LEU A 32 -15.96 6.26 12.27
C LEU A 32 -16.16 6.15 10.76
N PHE A 33 -16.79 5.09 10.27
CA PHE A 33 -17.09 4.94 8.85
C PHE A 33 -18.08 6.00 8.34
N LEU A 34 -19.17 6.26 9.05
CA LEU A 34 -20.17 7.26 8.66
C LEU A 34 -19.61 8.70 8.66
N CYS A 35 -18.65 9.00 9.53
CA CYS A 35 -18.03 10.33 9.63
C CYS A 35 -16.77 10.51 8.77
N SER A 36 -16.31 9.46 8.06
CA SER A 36 -15.11 9.50 7.23
C SER A 36 -15.45 9.79 5.77
N ASP A 37 -14.55 10.49 5.07
CA ASP A 37 -14.61 10.59 3.61
C ASP A 37 -14.24 9.26 2.91
N SER A 38 -14.46 9.17 1.61
CA SER A 38 -14.24 7.95 0.81
C SER A 38 -12.77 7.52 0.76
N ALA A 39 -11.82 8.45 0.92
CA ALA A 39 -10.40 8.16 0.93
C ALA A 39 -10.00 7.48 2.26
N LEU A 40 -10.44 8.06 3.37
CA LEU A 40 -10.19 7.56 4.71
C LEU A 40 -10.90 6.22 4.96
N GLN A 41 -12.13 6.05 4.45
CA GLN A 41 -12.85 4.76 4.52
C GLN A 41 -12.06 3.64 3.85
N GLN A 42 -11.51 3.89 2.66
CA GLN A 42 -10.69 2.91 1.93
C GLN A 42 -9.41 2.56 2.70
N ASP A 43 -8.71 3.55 3.24
CA ASP A 43 -7.51 3.33 4.06
C ASP A 43 -7.84 2.55 5.34
N LEU A 44 -8.95 2.87 6.02
CA LEU A 44 -9.42 2.16 7.21
C LEU A 44 -9.68 0.69 6.90
N VAL A 45 -10.42 0.39 5.83
CA VAL A 45 -10.73 -0.98 5.40
C VAL A 45 -9.46 -1.76 5.07
N LEU A 46 -8.52 -1.16 4.34
CA LEU A 46 -7.24 -1.79 4.04
C LEU A 46 -6.47 -2.15 5.32
N LYS A 47 -6.33 -1.20 6.26
CA LYS A 47 -5.62 -1.45 7.52
C LYS A 47 -6.33 -2.46 8.41
N MET A 48 -7.66 -2.41 8.49
CA MET A 48 -8.47 -3.38 9.22
C MET A 48 -8.29 -4.79 8.65
N SER A 49 -8.35 -4.94 7.33
CA SER A 49 -8.08 -6.20 6.64
C SER A 49 -6.68 -6.71 7.00
N LEU A 50 -5.62 -5.90 6.87
CA LEU A 50 -4.24 -6.32 7.19
C LEU A 50 -4.09 -6.84 8.64
N CYS A 51 -4.87 -6.30 9.59
CA CYS A 51 -4.94 -6.77 10.98
C CYS A 51 -5.91 -7.96 11.21
N GLN A 52 -6.44 -8.56 10.14
CA GLN A 52 -7.41 -9.66 10.17
C GLN A 52 -8.72 -9.31 10.90
N PHE A 53 -9.10 -8.03 10.89
CA PHE A 53 -10.43 -7.60 11.33
C PHE A 53 -11.44 -7.79 10.21
N ALA A 54 -12.67 -8.12 10.59
CA ALA A 54 -13.78 -8.04 9.66
C ALA A 54 -14.04 -6.57 9.29
N VAL A 55 -14.33 -6.32 8.03
CA VAL A 55 -14.59 -4.97 7.48
C VAL A 55 -16.08 -4.80 7.15
N PRO A 56 -16.63 -3.58 7.15
CA PRO A 56 -18.04 -3.38 6.78
C PRO A 56 -18.28 -3.75 5.31
N LEU A 57 -19.21 -4.66 5.05
CA LEU A 57 -19.78 -4.92 3.73
C LEU A 57 -21.03 -4.07 3.53
N LEU A 58 -21.99 -4.13 4.47
CA LEU A 58 -23.18 -3.29 4.48
C LEU A 58 -23.17 -2.43 5.74
N LEU A 59 -23.08 -1.11 5.55
CA LEU A 59 -23.05 -0.11 6.61
C LEU A 59 -24.46 0.49 6.80
N PRO A 60 -25.09 0.30 7.97
CA PRO A 60 -26.36 0.93 8.29
C PRO A 60 -26.15 2.37 8.76
N ASN A 61 -27.04 3.26 8.35
CA ASN A 61 -27.17 4.59 8.93
C ASN A 61 -28.47 4.65 9.76
N SER A 62 -28.33 4.75 11.08
CA SER A 62 -29.50 4.80 11.98
C SER A 62 -30.32 6.09 11.84
N GLU A 63 -29.71 7.19 11.40
CA GLU A 63 -30.36 8.49 11.24
C GLU A 63 -31.18 8.55 9.96
N THR A 64 -30.58 8.19 8.82
CA THR A 64 -31.25 8.23 7.51
C THR A 64 -32.04 6.96 7.19
N ARG A 65 -31.80 5.87 7.94
CA ARG A 65 -32.31 4.50 7.67
C ARG A 65 -31.82 3.91 6.34
N GLU A 66 -30.82 4.53 5.73
CA GLU A 66 -30.17 4.02 4.53
C GLU A 66 -29.17 2.93 4.86
N ILE A 67 -28.88 2.09 3.87
CA ILE A 67 -27.89 1.04 3.96
C ILE A 67 -26.98 1.22 2.75
N THR A 68 -25.68 1.29 3.00
CA THR A 68 -24.67 1.46 1.96
C THR A 68 -23.77 0.23 1.90
N MET A 69 -23.64 -0.36 0.72
CA MET A 69 -22.62 -1.35 0.41
C MET A 69 -21.29 -0.63 0.20
N MET A 70 -20.29 -1.01 1.00
CA MET A 70 -18.98 -0.34 1.06
C MET A 70 -18.00 -0.92 0.02
N LEU A 71 -18.38 -0.91 -1.25
CA LEU A 71 -17.63 -1.52 -2.35
C LEU A 71 -16.32 -0.77 -2.65
N TRP A 72 -16.40 0.55 -2.88
CA TRP A 72 -15.26 1.42 -3.14
C TRP A 72 -14.20 1.29 -2.03
N SER A 73 -14.67 1.25 -0.79
CA SER A 73 -13.81 1.13 0.39
C SER A 73 -12.99 -0.17 0.41
N MET A 74 -13.48 -1.25 -0.22
CA MET A 74 -12.78 -2.55 -0.28
C MET A 74 -11.91 -2.73 -1.54
N ARG A 75 -11.97 -1.82 -2.54
CA ARG A 75 -11.27 -1.97 -3.83
C ARG A 75 -9.75 -2.13 -3.72
N ASP A 76 -9.15 -1.60 -2.65
CA ASP A 76 -7.70 -1.65 -2.44
C ASP A 76 -7.20 -2.91 -1.70
N ILE A 77 -8.12 -3.83 -1.32
CA ILE A 77 -7.73 -5.07 -0.65
C ILE A 77 -7.14 -6.06 -1.66
N VAL A 78 -5.81 -6.11 -1.69
CA VAL A 78 -5.03 -7.12 -2.41
C VAL A 78 -4.54 -8.18 -1.44
N ARG A 79 -4.68 -9.46 -1.80
CA ARG A 79 -4.13 -10.57 -1.03
C ARG A 79 -3.46 -11.60 -1.92
N THR A 80 -2.34 -12.09 -1.43
CA THR A 80 -1.65 -13.24 -2.00
C THR A 80 -2.15 -14.52 -1.34
N PHE A 81 -2.59 -15.54 -2.08
CA PHE A 81 -3.00 -16.84 -1.54
C PHE A 81 -2.72 -18.01 -2.51
N ARG A 82 -2.92 -19.25 -2.07
CA ARG A 82 -2.61 -20.44 -2.87
C ARG A 82 -3.66 -21.54 -2.73
N PRO A 83 -4.57 -21.66 -3.72
CA PRO A 83 -5.55 -22.74 -3.79
C PRO A 83 -4.91 -24.13 -3.91
N SER A 84 -5.55 -25.16 -3.35
CA SER A 84 -4.95 -26.50 -3.24
C SER A 84 -4.80 -27.24 -4.58
N GLN A 85 -5.69 -26.99 -5.55
CA GLN A 85 -5.64 -27.63 -6.87
C GLN A 85 -4.39 -27.22 -7.66
N GLN A 86 -3.90 -26.01 -7.41
CA GLN A 86 -2.77 -25.41 -8.10
C GLN A 86 -1.51 -25.33 -7.22
N ALA A 87 -1.59 -25.85 -5.99
CA ALA A 87 -0.44 -26.03 -5.14
C ALA A 87 0.65 -26.90 -5.80
N PHE A 88 0.32 -27.70 -6.82
CA PHE A 88 1.30 -28.43 -7.61
C PHE A 88 2.17 -27.52 -8.52
N LEU A 89 1.65 -26.39 -8.99
CA LEU A 89 2.33 -25.48 -9.92
C LEU A 89 3.21 -24.41 -9.23
N LYS A 90 3.22 -24.35 -7.89
CA LYS A 90 3.92 -23.31 -7.10
C LYS A 90 3.55 -21.87 -7.45
N SER A 91 2.46 -21.63 -8.18
CA SER A 91 1.97 -20.28 -8.46
C SER A 91 1.30 -19.68 -7.22
N TYR A 92 1.70 -18.46 -6.88
CA TYR A 92 0.99 -17.61 -5.94
C TYR A 92 -0.06 -16.78 -6.70
N PHE A 93 -1.25 -16.64 -6.13
CA PHE A 93 -2.27 -15.73 -6.64
C PHE A 93 -2.20 -14.46 -5.84
N ASP A 94 -1.72 -13.39 -6.45
CA ASP A 94 -1.92 -12.06 -5.93
C ASP A 94 -3.13 -11.47 -6.65
N GLU A 95 -4.23 -11.21 -5.93
CA GLU A 95 -5.47 -10.73 -6.54
C GLU A 95 -6.16 -9.69 -5.65
N ARG A 96 -6.93 -8.80 -6.30
CA ARG A 96 -7.89 -7.93 -5.61
C ARG A 96 -9.11 -8.74 -5.25
N LEU A 97 -9.36 -8.90 -3.95
CA LEU A 97 -10.45 -9.77 -3.45
C LEU A 97 -11.84 -9.34 -3.92
N VAL A 98 -12.02 -8.06 -4.26
CA VAL A 98 -13.29 -7.54 -4.78
C VAL A 98 -13.61 -8.07 -6.18
N LEU A 99 -12.59 -8.40 -6.98
CA LEU A 99 -12.73 -8.89 -8.35
C LEU A 99 -12.71 -10.43 -8.44
N SER A 100 -12.23 -11.11 -7.41
CA SER A 100 -12.14 -12.58 -7.40
C SER A 100 -13.51 -13.23 -7.17
N ASP A 101 -13.82 -14.26 -7.97
CA ASP A 101 -15.02 -15.10 -7.81
C ASP A 101 -14.90 -16.03 -6.60
N ILE A 102 -15.15 -15.48 -5.41
CA ILE A 102 -15.05 -16.19 -4.14
C ILE A 102 -16.46 -16.54 -3.63
N PRO A 103 -16.71 -17.80 -3.23
CA PRO A 103 -18.00 -18.17 -2.64
C PRO A 103 -18.22 -17.44 -1.30
N LEU A 104 -19.36 -16.76 -1.20
CA LEU A 104 -19.79 -16.03 -0.01
C LEU A 104 -20.64 -16.91 0.91
N VAL A 105 -20.24 -17.02 2.18
CA VAL A 105 -20.95 -17.78 3.21
C VAL A 105 -21.39 -16.85 4.33
N SER A 106 -22.70 -16.77 4.55
CA SER A 106 -23.28 -15.74 5.41
C SER A 106 -23.86 -16.31 6.69
N PHE A 107 -23.63 -15.61 7.79
CA PHE A 107 -24.06 -16.04 9.12
C PHE A 107 -24.98 -14.98 9.73
N VAL A 108 -26.21 -15.39 10.02
CA VAL A 108 -27.27 -14.50 10.52
C VAL A 108 -27.94 -15.08 11.78
N ARG A 109 -28.72 -14.27 12.49
CA ARG A 109 -29.41 -14.67 13.73
C ARG A 109 -30.88 -14.26 13.65
N LEU A 110 -31.75 -15.18 14.05
CA LEU A 110 -33.16 -14.95 14.30
C LEU A 110 -33.39 -14.98 15.81
N GLY A 111 -33.94 -13.89 16.35
CA GLY A 111 -34.27 -13.77 17.77
C GLY A 111 -33.09 -13.86 18.73
N LYS A 112 -33.37 -14.35 19.95
CA LYS A 112 -32.37 -14.48 21.03
C LYS A 112 -31.82 -15.89 21.04
N THR A 113 -30.51 -16.02 20.86
CA THR A 113 -29.81 -17.31 20.85
C THR A 113 -28.82 -17.37 22.02
N SER A 114 -28.73 -18.53 22.69
CA SER A 114 -27.75 -18.77 23.77
C SER A 114 -26.32 -18.82 23.24
N LEU A 115 -26.16 -19.41 22.05
CA LEU A 115 -24.89 -19.57 21.35
C LEU A 115 -24.47 -18.27 20.66
N SER A 116 -23.19 -17.92 20.83
CA SER A 116 -22.60 -16.76 20.18
C SER A 116 -22.14 -17.10 18.77
N LYS A 117 -22.89 -16.60 17.78
CA LYS A 117 -22.58 -16.72 16.35
C LYS A 117 -21.16 -16.25 16.01
N SER A 118 -20.77 -15.06 16.47
CA SER A 118 -19.44 -14.50 16.18
C SER A 118 -18.29 -15.30 16.80
N GLN A 119 -18.51 -15.94 17.96
CA GLN A 119 -17.49 -16.84 18.53
C GLN A 119 -17.31 -18.10 17.69
N MET A 120 -18.41 -18.68 17.20
CA MET A 120 -18.35 -19.85 16.34
C MET A 120 -17.65 -19.54 15.01
N LEU A 121 -17.97 -18.39 14.42
CA LEU A 121 -17.31 -17.86 13.22
C LEU A 121 -15.80 -17.70 13.41
N ASN A 122 -15.35 -17.09 14.51
CA ASN A 122 -13.93 -16.96 14.79
C ASN A 122 -13.26 -18.33 14.90
N LYS A 123 -13.86 -19.28 15.64
CA LYS A 123 -13.33 -20.66 15.72
C LYS A 123 -13.29 -21.34 14.35
N LEU A 124 -14.23 -21.03 13.44
CA LEU A 124 -14.26 -21.56 12.08
C LEU A 124 -13.08 -21.02 11.25
N LEU A 125 -12.79 -19.72 11.33
CA LEU A 125 -11.74 -19.03 10.60
C LEU A 125 -10.31 -19.29 11.13
N CYS A 126 -10.10 -19.35 12.44
CA CYS A 126 -8.74 -19.45 13.02
C CYS A 126 -8.11 -20.82 12.83
N ASN A 127 -6.85 -20.90 12.42
CA ASN A 127 -6.10 -22.15 12.49
C ASN A 127 -5.76 -22.51 13.95
N ASN A 128 -5.65 -23.80 14.27
CA ASN A 128 -5.50 -24.29 15.66
C ASN A 128 -4.28 -23.74 16.42
N GLN A 129 -3.33 -23.10 15.73
CA GLN A 129 -2.08 -22.60 16.31
C GLN A 129 -2.12 -21.12 16.70
N GLN A 130 -3.09 -20.33 16.22
CA GLN A 130 -3.26 -18.92 16.60
C GLN A 130 -4.74 -18.52 16.60
N ILE A 131 -5.28 -18.21 17.78
CA ILE A 131 -6.66 -17.73 17.93
C ILE A 131 -6.67 -16.21 17.69
N HIS A 132 -7.22 -15.79 16.56
CA HIS A 132 -7.42 -14.37 16.21
C HIS A 132 -8.91 -14.02 16.25
N HIS A 133 -9.28 -12.97 16.99
CA HIS A 133 -10.67 -12.52 17.06
C HIS A 133 -11.01 -11.61 15.86
N THR A 134 -11.36 -12.22 14.73
CA THR A 134 -11.73 -11.49 13.49
C THR A 134 -13.04 -10.71 13.65
N PHE A 135 -14.08 -11.36 14.17
CA PHE A 135 -15.37 -10.75 14.46
C PHE A 135 -15.49 -10.43 15.95
N CYS A 136 -15.92 -9.21 16.28
CA CYS A 136 -16.17 -8.81 17.67
C CYS A 136 -17.24 -9.71 18.33
N HIS A 137 -17.04 -10.13 19.58
CA HIS A 137 -18.01 -10.96 20.29
C HIS A 137 -18.16 -10.56 21.76
N ARG A 138 -19.27 -10.98 22.39
CA ARG A 138 -19.72 -10.59 23.74
C ARG A 138 -18.74 -10.78 24.92
N ILE A 139 -17.62 -11.49 24.72
CA ILE A 139 -16.61 -11.73 25.78
C ILE A 139 -15.43 -10.76 25.63
N MET A 140 -15.34 -10.05 24.49
CA MET A 140 -14.36 -8.99 24.31
C MET A 140 -14.81 -7.74 25.09
N ALA A 141 -13.83 -6.96 25.55
CA ALA A 141 -14.07 -5.70 26.23
C ALA A 141 -14.91 -4.76 25.36
N CYS A 142 -15.84 -4.03 25.99
CA CYS A 142 -16.77 -3.08 25.36
C CYS A 142 -17.71 -3.68 24.28
N CYS A 143 -17.73 -5.00 24.09
CA CYS A 143 -18.61 -5.66 23.12
C CYS A 143 -19.90 -6.23 23.76
N ASP A 144 -19.99 -6.22 25.09
CA ASP A 144 -21.16 -6.58 25.90
C ASP A 144 -22.14 -5.40 26.09
N VAL A 145 -21.66 -4.17 25.88
CA VAL A 145 -22.46 -2.96 25.83
C VAL A 145 -23.56 -3.09 24.76
N PRO A 146 -24.82 -2.71 25.03
CA PRO A 146 -25.87 -2.71 24.00
C PRO A 146 -25.51 -1.82 22.81
N ARG A 147 -25.71 -2.33 21.59
CA ARG A 147 -25.53 -1.56 20.36
C ARG A 147 -26.61 -0.50 20.22
N ARG A 148 -26.25 0.64 19.64
CA ARG A 148 -27.16 1.78 19.38
C ARG A 148 -27.34 2.07 17.90
N ILE A 149 -26.27 1.97 17.10
CA ILE A 149 -26.28 2.36 15.68
C ILE A 149 -25.80 1.26 14.74
N SER A 150 -25.12 0.24 15.26
CA SER A 150 -24.52 -0.85 14.47
C SER A 150 -25.42 -2.09 14.29
N ASP A 151 -26.69 -2.03 14.70
CA ASP A 151 -27.65 -3.10 14.36
C ASP A 151 -27.98 -3.07 12.86
N GLY A 152 -27.92 -4.24 12.21
CA GLY A 152 -28.02 -4.36 10.75
C GLY A 152 -26.66 -4.27 10.03
N LEU A 153 -25.55 -3.99 10.73
CA LEU A 153 -24.20 -4.01 10.16
C LEU A 153 -23.85 -5.41 9.64
N VAL A 154 -23.46 -5.53 8.38
CA VAL A 154 -22.91 -6.78 7.84
C VAL A 154 -21.40 -6.62 7.71
N GLU A 155 -20.65 -7.37 8.49
CA GLU A 155 -19.18 -7.43 8.38
C GLU A 155 -18.78 -8.57 7.45
N ILE A 156 -17.66 -8.43 6.73
CA ILE A 156 -17.06 -9.46 5.86
C ILE A 156 -15.59 -9.71 6.25
N SER A 157 -15.15 -10.96 6.14
CA SER A 157 -13.74 -11.36 6.24
C SER A 157 -13.49 -12.56 5.32
N TRP A 158 -12.23 -12.80 4.96
CA TRP A 158 -11.86 -13.88 4.05
C TRP A 158 -11.07 -14.97 4.79
N TYR A 159 -11.27 -16.21 4.37
CA TYR A 159 -10.35 -17.31 4.62
C TYR A 159 -9.56 -17.57 3.34
N LEU A 160 -8.24 -17.51 3.44
CA LEU A 160 -7.33 -17.65 2.31
C LEU A 160 -6.36 -18.81 2.56
N PRO A 161 -6.37 -19.86 1.72
CA PRO A 161 -5.47 -21.00 1.91
C PRO A 161 -4.01 -20.64 1.60
N CYS A 162 -3.08 -21.22 2.36
CA CYS A 162 -1.64 -21.10 2.11
C CYS A 162 -1.09 -22.19 1.17
N GLY A 163 -1.90 -23.16 0.77
CA GLY A 163 -1.54 -24.27 -0.10
C GLY A 163 -0.94 -25.48 0.65
N ASN A 164 -1.00 -25.49 1.98
CA ASN A 164 -0.50 -26.58 2.82
C ASN A 164 -1.67 -27.31 3.47
N ARG A 165 -1.99 -28.52 2.96
CA ARG A 165 -3.12 -29.35 3.45
C ARG A 165 -3.06 -29.72 4.94
N LYS A 166 -1.90 -29.60 5.60
CA LYS A 166 -1.77 -29.84 7.05
C LYS A 166 -2.24 -28.66 7.88
N ILE A 167 -2.19 -27.45 7.31
CA ILE A 167 -2.50 -26.18 7.98
C ILE A 167 -3.88 -25.69 7.52
N ASP A 168 -4.18 -25.83 6.22
CA ASP A 168 -5.39 -25.32 5.61
C ASP A 168 -6.63 -26.13 6.03
N LYS A 169 -7.63 -25.44 6.56
CA LYS A 169 -8.98 -25.97 6.85
C LYS A 169 -9.83 -26.13 5.59
N PHE A 170 -9.72 -25.18 4.68
CA PHE A 170 -10.43 -25.19 3.41
C PHE A 170 -9.43 -25.13 2.26
N THR A 171 -9.75 -25.83 1.18
CA THR A 171 -8.88 -25.98 0.01
C THR A 171 -8.93 -24.81 -0.97
N GLU A 172 -9.98 -24.01 -0.87
CA GLU A 172 -10.33 -22.88 -1.75
C GLU A 172 -10.58 -21.63 -0.90
N PRO A 173 -10.38 -20.42 -1.45
CA PRO A 173 -10.72 -19.17 -0.76
C PRO A 173 -12.22 -19.09 -0.47
N LEU A 174 -12.58 -18.48 0.66
CA LEU A 174 -13.96 -18.30 1.12
C LEU A 174 -14.14 -16.90 1.69
N ALA A 175 -15.27 -16.26 1.39
CA ALA A 175 -15.68 -15.03 2.03
C ALA A 175 -16.76 -15.34 3.08
N PHE A 176 -16.60 -14.82 4.29
CA PHE A 176 -17.51 -15.04 5.41
C PHE A 176 -18.15 -13.72 5.82
N THR A 177 -19.49 -13.68 5.90
CA THR A 177 -20.20 -12.51 6.43
C THR A 177 -20.83 -12.78 7.78
N ASN A 178 -20.90 -11.72 8.59
CA ASN A 178 -21.53 -11.72 9.89
C ASN A 178 -22.47 -10.53 10.03
N MET A 179 -23.77 -10.79 9.99
CA MET A 179 -24.79 -9.74 10.17
C MET A 179 -25.09 -9.47 11.66
N ARG A 180 -24.99 -8.23 12.11
CA ARG A 180 -25.32 -7.80 13.47
C ARG A 180 -26.82 -7.52 13.60
N GLY A 181 -27.38 -7.74 14.79
CA GLY A 181 -28.81 -7.56 15.05
C GLY A 181 -29.65 -8.82 14.88
N ASP A 182 -30.91 -8.64 14.51
CA ASP A 182 -31.92 -9.68 14.25
C ASP A 182 -32.39 -9.56 12.80
N ILE A 183 -32.52 -10.68 12.09
CA ILE A 183 -33.03 -10.65 10.71
C ILE A 183 -34.48 -10.14 10.61
N LYS A 184 -35.27 -10.20 11.69
CA LYS A 184 -36.64 -9.64 11.71
C LYS A 184 -36.64 -8.11 11.54
N THR A 185 -35.59 -7.43 11.99
CA THR A 185 -35.49 -5.96 11.96
C THR A 185 -34.74 -5.45 10.74
N SER A 186 -34.15 -6.35 9.95
CA SER A 186 -33.16 -6.02 8.93
C SER A 186 -33.42 -6.84 7.67
N GLU A 187 -34.63 -6.71 7.14
CA GLU A 187 -35.13 -7.51 6.02
C GLU A 187 -34.35 -7.28 4.72
N ARG A 188 -33.94 -6.04 4.43
CA ARG A 188 -33.16 -5.69 3.23
C ARG A 188 -31.80 -6.38 3.21
N GLN A 189 -31.07 -6.31 4.33
CA GLN A 189 -29.78 -6.99 4.48
C GLN A 189 -29.96 -8.51 4.38
N PHE A 190 -31.00 -9.07 5.00
CA PHE A 190 -31.26 -10.50 4.92
C PHE A 190 -31.59 -10.97 3.50
N ALA A 191 -32.43 -10.20 2.77
CA ALA A 191 -32.75 -10.46 1.37
C ALA A 191 -31.50 -10.43 0.48
N PHE A 192 -30.65 -9.41 0.65
CA PHE A 192 -29.36 -9.32 -0.02
C PHE A 192 -28.50 -10.56 0.24
N LEU A 193 -28.35 -10.99 1.50
CA LEU A 193 -27.54 -12.16 1.83
C LEU A 193 -28.12 -13.46 1.23
N CYS A 194 -29.44 -13.61 1.16
CA CYS A 194 -30.10 -14.76 0.52
C CYS A 194 -29.90 -14.81 -1.00
N GLN A 195 -29.69 -13.67 -1.65
CA GLN A 195 -29.39 -13.59 -3.08
C GLN A 195 -27.89 -13.69 -3.34
N ALA A 196 -27.06 -13.01 -2.56
CA ALA A 196 -25.62 -12.93 -2.77
C ALA A 196 -24.85 -14.21 -2.40
N SER A 197 -25.27 -14.91 -1.34
CA SER A 197 -24.47 -15.98 -0.73
C SER A 197 -24.61 -17.33 -1.44
N ALA A 198 -23.56 -18.14 -1.43
CA ALA A 198 -23.65 -19.56 -1.75
C ALA A 198 -24.41 -20.34 -0.67
N ALA A 199 -24.23 -19.95 0.60
CA ALA A 199 -24.93 -20.52 1.73
C ALA A 199 -25.21 -19.48 2.83
N VAL A 200 -26.36 -19.60 3.50
CA VAL A 200 -26.74 -18.79 4.66
C VAL A 200 -27.01 -19.69 5.85
N TYR A 201 -26.21 -19.53 6.91
CA TYR A 201 -26.35 -20.21 8.19
C TYR A 201 -27.10 -19.33 9.19
N ILE A 202 -28.28 -19.79 9.63
CA ILE A 202 -29.19 -19.04 10.49
C ILE A 202 -29.19 -19.66 11.89
N TYR A 203 -28.77 -18.89 12.88
CA TYR A 203 -28.88 -19.27 14.29
C TYR A 203 -30.29 -18.91 14.78
N CYS A 204 -31.05 -19.89 15.23
CA CYS A 204 -32.40 -19.68 15.74
C CYS A 204 -32.78 -20.69 16.83
N ASP A 205 -33.81 -20.38 17.61
CA ASP A 205 -34.48 -21.36 18.45
C ASP A 205 -35.47 -22.19 17.60
N GLU A 206 -35.73 -23.45 17.96
CA GLU A 206 -36.72 -24.27 17.26
C GLU A 206 -38.12 -23.65 17.27
N SER A 207 -38.48 -22.91 18.32
CA SER A 207 -39.75 -22.20 18.43
C SER A 207 -39.94 -21.11 17.36
N GLU A 208 -38.86 -20.56 16.81
CA GLU A 208 -38.92 -19.47 15.83
C GLU A 208 -38.91 -19.96 14.37
N THR A 209 -38.86 -21.28 14.14
CA THR A 209 -38.80 -21.86 12.78
C THR A 209 -40.00 -21.49 11.89
N ASN A 210 -41.14 -21.13 12.48
CA ASN A 210 -42.31 -20.63 11.74
C ASN A 210 -42.02 -19.33 10.96
N TYR A 211 -41.01 -18.54 11.36
CA TYR A 211 -40.61 -17.34 10.63
C TYR A 211 -40.27 -17.64 9.16
N PHE A 212 -39.69 -18.80 8.86
CA PHE A 212 -39.22 -19.12 7.51
C PHE A 212 -40.35 -19.37 6.51
N LYS A 213 -41.60 -19.51 6.95
CA LYS A 213 -42.76 -19.54 6.04
C LYS A 213 -42.84 -18.26 5.17
N HIS A 214 -42.36 -17.13 5.67
CA HIS A 214 -42.29 -15.87 4.92
C HIS A 214 -41.26 -15.88 3.78
N LEU A 215 -40.42 -16.92 3.69
CA LEU A 215 -39.51 -17.12 2.55
C LEU A 215 -40.15 -17.93 1.42
N GLU A 216 -41.32 -18.54 1.63
CA GLU A 216 -42.05 -19.21 0.57
C GLU A 216 -42.43 -18.22 -0.54
N GLY A 217 -42.12 -18.58 -1.79
CA GLY A 217 -42.36 -17.72 -2.96
C GLY A 217 -41.38 -16.56 -3.12
N LYS A 218 -40.41 -16.38 -2.22
CA LYS A 218 -39.32 -15.41 -2.41
C LYS A 218 -38.18 -16.01 -3.23
N HIS A 219 -37.51 -15.17 -4.01
CA HIS A 219 -36.31 -15.57 -4.74
C HIS A 219 -35.15 -15.77 -3.76
N VAL A 220 -34.76 -17.02 -3.53
CA VAL A 220 -33.64 -17.41 -2.67
C VAL A 220 -32.68 -18.24 -3.51
N GLU A 221 -31.48 -17.70 -3.74
CA GLU A 221 -30.43 -18.40 -4.48
C GLU A 221 -29.51 -19.20 -3.57
N ALA A 222 -29.33 -18.74 -2.33
CA ALA A 222 -28.46 -19.36 -1.36
C ALA A 222 -29.03 -20.68 -0.82
N ASN A 223 -28.14 -21.63 -0.51
CA ASN A 223 -28.49 -22.78 0.31
C ASN A 223 -28.70 -22.35 1.77
N ILE A 224 -29.92 -22.50 2.30
CA ILE A 224 -30.23 -22.11 3.67
C ILE A 224 -30.00 -23.29 4.63
N PHE A 225 -29.23 -23.03 5.68
CA PHE A 225 -28.96 -23.96 6.77
C PHE A 225 -29.40 -23.35 8.11
N LEU A 226 -30.18 -24.10 8.88
CA LEU A 226 -30.64 -23.69 10.20
C LEU A 226 -29.81 -24.38 11.28
N ILE A 227 -29.25 -23.59 12.19
CA ILE A 227 -28.60 -24.06 13.41
C ILE A 227 -29.60 -23.85 14.54
N SER A 228 -30.48 -24.83 14.67
CA SER A 228 -31.57 -24.82 15.64
C SER A 228 -31.10 -25.27 17.01
N SER A 229 -31.41 -24.48 18.04
CA SER A 229 -31.16 -24.86 19.44
C SER A 229 -32.43 -25.36 20.12
N THR A 230 -32.31 -26.41 20.92
CA THR A 230 -33.35 -26.89 21.83
C THR A 230 -32.94 -26.57 23.27
N GLN A 231 -33.71 -25.71 23.93
CA GLN A 231 -33.50 -25.26 25.33
C GLN A 231 -32.07 -24.73 25.60
N GLY A 232 -31.36 -24.26 24.58
CA GLY A 232 -29.97 -23.78 24.72
C GLY A 232 -28.93 -24.85 25.04
N LYS A 233 -29.29 -26.14 25.05
CA LYS A 233 -28.43 -27.25 25.51
C LYS A 233 -27.98 -28.19 24.38
N SER A 234 -28.71 -28.25 23.27
CA SER A 234 -28.31 -29.06 22.12
C SER A 234 -28.65 -28.38 20.80
N TYR A 235 -27.88 -28.70 19.76
CA TYR A 235 -27.94 -28.05 18.46
C TYR A 235 -28.17 -29.06 17.34
N ARG A 236 -28.97 -28.70 16.33
CA ARG A 236 -29.16 -29.48 15.10
C ARG A 236 -28.97 -28.59 13.88
N LEU A 237 -28.24 -29.11 12.88
CA LEU A 237 -28.11 -28.51 11.57
C LEU A 237 -29.20 -29.08 10.63
N LYS A 238 -30.07 -28.20 10.14
CA LYS A 238 -31.16 -28.55 9.21
C LYS A 238 -30.95 -27.83 7.88
N GLN A 239 -31.17 -28.48 6.74
CA GLN A 239 -31.25 -27.82 5.44
C GLN A 239 -32.66 -27.32 5.23
N LEU A 240 -32.80 -26.13 4.65
CA LEU A 240 -34.07 -25.58 4.24
C LEU A 240 -34.09 -25.45 2.72
N THR A 241 -34.96 -26.22 2.08
CA THR A 241 -35.21 -26.13 0.63
C THR A 241 -36.47 -25.29 0.42
N VAL A 242 -36.34 -24.14 -0.24
CA VAL A 242 -37.42 -23.15 -0.39
C VAL A 242 -38.37 -23.50 -1.56
N ASN A 243 -37.86 -24.11 -2.64
CA ASN A 243 -38.64 -24.35 -3.87
C ASN A 243 -38.85 -25.85 -4.15
N PRO A 244 -40.07 -26.31 -4.51
CA PRO A 244 -41.34 -25.58 -4.67
C PRO A 244 -42.20 -25.47 -3.38
N ARG A 245 -41.79 -26.09 -2.27
CA ARG A 245 -42.39 -25.94 -0.94
C ARG A 245 -41.29 -26.00 0.11
N LEU A 246 -41.46 -25.29 1.23
CA LEU A 246 -40.50 -25.29 2.31
C LEU A 246 -40.37 -26.71 2.90
N LYS A 247 -39.21 -27.32 2.70
CA LYS A 247 -38.85 -28.61 3.30
C LYS A 247 -37.66 -28.43 4.21
N MET A 248 -37.77 -28.96 5.43
CA MET A 248 -36.69 -28.99 6.40
C MET A 248 -36.17 -30.43 6.54
N THR A 249 -34.88 -30.63 6.27
CA THR A 249 -34.22 -31.93 6.41
C THR A 249 -33.11 -31.85 7.43
N ASP A 250 -33.10 -32.78 8.40
CA ASP A 250 -32.01 -32.86 9.38
C ASP A 250 -30.76 -33.42 8.70
N ILE A 251 -29.67 -32.64 8.64
CA ILE A 251 -28.41 -33.04 7.98
C ILE A 251 -27.40 -33.61 8.99
N SER A 252 -27.55 -33.26 10.27
CA SER A 252 -26.66 -33.71 11.33
C SER A 252 -27.42 -34.27 12.53
N GLN A 253 -26.81 -35.25 13.19
CA GLN A 253 -27.24 -35.68 14.52
C GLN A 253 -27.18 -34.52 15.55
N ILE A 254 -27.87 -34.70 16.68
CA ILE A 254 -27.86 -33.77 17.81
C ILE A 254 -26.42 -33.56 18.28
N LYS A 255 -25.98 -32.30 18.29
CA LYS A 255 -24.67 -31.90 18.81
C LYS A 255 -24.82 -31.30 20.19
N LYS A 256 -24.04 -31.78 21.15
CA LYS A 256 -24.09 -31.31 22.56
C LYS A 256 -22.95 -30.36 22.90
N THR A 257 -21.89 -30.34 22.09
CA THR A 257 -20.71 -29.51 22.32
C THR A 257 -20.45 -28.54 21.18
N ASP A 258 -19.83 -27.39 21.50
CA ASP A 258 -19.37 -26.41 20.51
C ASP A 258 -18.44 -27.04 19.45
N THR A 259 -17.60 -27.99 19.86
CA THR A 259 -16.62 -28.65 18.99
C THR A 259 -17.28 -29.60 17.99
N GLU A 260 -18.31 -30.33 18.40
CA GLU A 260 -19.12 -31.16 17.52
C GLU A 260 -19.86 -30.32 16.47
N LEU A 261 -20.43 -29.18 16.88
CA LEU A 261 -21.09 -28.25 15.97
C LEU A 261 -20.09 -27.63 14.99
N LEU A 262 -18.91 -27.23 15.48
CA LEU A 262 -17.84 -26.69 14.64
C LEU A 262 -17.41 -27.68 13.54
N LYS A 263 -17.21 -28.95 13.88
CA LYS A 263 -16.88 -30.01 12.90
C LYS A 263 -17.99 -30.16 11.86
N ALA A 264 -19.25 -30.18 12.29
CA ALA A 264 -20.39 -30.27 11.37
C ALA A 264 -20.48 -29.06 10.43
N LEU A 265 -20.20 -27.85 10.91
CA LEU A 265 -20.16 -26.64 10.09
C LEU A 265 -19.00 -26.67 9.09
N GLN A 266 -17.81 -27.10 9.53
CA GLN A 266 -16.65 -27.29 8.65
C GLN A 266 -16.96 -28.29 7.53
N GLU A 267 -17.51 -29.45 7.87
CA GLU A 267 -17.92 -30.46 6.89
C GLU A 267 -18.99 -29.93 5.93
N SER A 268 -19.98 -29.17 6.44
CA SER A 268 -21.03 -28.57 5.62
C SER A 268 -20.48 -27.56 4.61
N VAL A 269 -19.60 -26.66 5.05
CA VAL A 269 -18.93 -25.68 4.18
C VAL A 269 -18.01 -26.38 3.18
N SER A 270 -17.26 -27.41 3.60
CA SER A 270 -16.40 -28.18 2.69
C SER A 270 -17.21 -28.96 1.64
N LYS A 271 -18.36 -29.55 2.03
CA LYS A 271 -19.27 -30.20 1.07
C LYS A 271 -19.85 -29.21 0.07
N MET A 272 -20.20 -28.00 0.53
CA MET A 272 -20.62 -26.92 -0.36
C MET A 272 -19.51 -26.63 -1.36
N LEU A 273 -18.27 -26.36 -0.91
CA LEU A 273 -17.14 -26.03 -1.79
C LEU A 273 -16.86 -27.05 -2.90
N VAL A 274 -17.11 -28.34 -2.66
CA VAL A 274 -16.89 -29.42 -3.65
C VAL A 274 -18.01 -29.47 -4.70
N SER A 275 -19.18 -28.91 -4.41
CA SER A 275 -20.31 -28.92 -5.34
C SER A 275 -20.02 -28.04 -6.56
N PRO A 276 -20.16 -28.55 -7.80
CA PRO A 276 -19.97 -27.78 -9.02
C PRO A 276 -21.03 -26.68 -9.20
N GLN A 277 -22.17 -26.77 -8.52
CA GLN A 277 -23.25 -25.77 -8.54
C GLN A 277 -23.04 -24.63 -7.54
N THR A 278 -21.89 -24.59 -6.84
CA THR A 278 -21.62 -23.55 -5.86
C THR A 278 -21.55 -22.19 -6.53
N LYS A 279 -22.43 -21.29 -6.11
CA LYS A 279 -22.41 -19.89 -6.53
C LYS A 279 -21.09 -19.25 -6.12
N LYS A 280 -20.37 -18.71 -7.10
CA LYS A 280 -19.18 -17.88 -6.93
C LYS A 280 -19.45 -16.58 -7.69
N VAL A 281 -19.34 -15.46 -7.01
CA VAL A 281 -19.61 -14.14 -7.58
C VAL A 281 -18.65 -13.16 -6.93
N SER A 282 -18.04 -12.29 -7.73
CA SER A 282 -17.18 -11.22 -7.24
C SER A 282 -17.96 -10.22 -6.39
N LEU A 283 -17.29 -9.52 -5.46
CA LEU A 283 -17.97 -8.47 -4.69
C LEU A 283 -18.39 -7.29 -5.58
N ALA A 284 -17.68 -7.05 -6.69
CA ALA A 284 -18.06 -6.03 -7.67
C ALA A 284 -19.42 -6.36 -8.32
N ASP A 285 -19.64 -7.62 -8.73
CA ASP A 285 -20.90 -8.04 -9.36
C ASP A 285 -22.08 -8.05 -8.37
N LEU A 286 -21.80 -8.13 -7.06
CA LEU A 286 -22.84 -8.01 -6.04
C LEU A 286 -23.43 -6.60 -5.93
N ALA A 287 -22.84 -5.57 -6.53
CA ALA A 287 -23.44 -4.23 -6.63
C ALA A 287 -24.84 -4.29 -7.28
N TYR A 288 -24.99 -5.08 -8.35
CA TYR A 288 -26.29 -5.29 -9.00
C TYR A 288 -27.32 -5.92 -8.03
N THR A 289 -26.88 -6.87 -7.21
CA THR A 289 -27.74 -7.51 -6.18
C THR A 289 -28.11 -6.50 -5.09
N ALA A 290 -27.20 -5.60 -4.72
CA ALA A 290 -27.47 -4.53 -3.78
C ALA A 290 -28.56 -3.58 -4.28
N HIS A 291 -28.51 -3.14 -5.55
CA HIS A 291 -29.57 -2.33 -6.15
C HIS A 291 -30.93 -3.04 -6.17
N CYS A 292 -30.96 -4.33 -6.55
CA CYS A 292 -32.18 -5.14 -6.50
C CYS A 292 -32.80 -5.18 -5.08
N CYS A 293 -31.97 -5.04 -4.04
CA CYS A 293 -32.39 -5.01 -2.64
C CYS A 293 -32.60 -3.60 -2.07
N GLN A 294 -32.58 -2.55 -2.89
CA GLN A 294 -32.66 -1.14 -2.48
C GLN A 294 -31.56 -0.73 -1.49
N ILE A 295 -30.34 -1.24 -1.72
CA ILE A 295 -29.13 -0.88 -0.98
C ILE A 295 -28.29 0.03 -1.86
N LEU A 296 -27.83 1.16 -1.31
CA LEU A 296 -26.94 2.10 -1.99
C LEU A 296 -25.55 1.49 -2.14
N VAL A 297 -24.79 1.84 -3.18
CA VAL A 297 -23.37 1.46 -3.30
C VAL A 297 -22.53 2.73 -3.21
N ASP A 298 -21.50 2.73 -2.35
CA ASP A 298 -20.63 3.91 -2.16
C ASP A 298 -19.91 4.35 -3.45
N GLU A 299 -19.70 3.40 -4.37
CA GLU A 299 -19.09 3.60 -5.67
C GLU A 299 -20.00 4.31 -6.70
N ASP A 300 -21.33 4.33 -6.51
CA ASP A 300 -22.29 4.92 -7.46
C ASP A 300 -22.25 6.45 -7.51
N ARG A 301 -21.49 7.08 -6.61
CA ARG A 301 -21.36 8.53 -6.58
C ARG A 301 -20.80 9.05 -7.91
N ASP A 302 -21.38 10.14 -8.41
CA ASP A 302 -21.02 10.74 -9.70
C ASP A 302 -19.51 11.03 -9.80
N GLU A 303 -18.89 11.49 -8.71
CA GLU A 303 -17.45 11.76 -8.69
C GLU A 303 -16.61 10.50 -8.89
N CYS A 304 -17.05 9.37 -8.33
CA CYS A 304 -16.36 8.10 -8.43
C CYS A 304 -16.57 7.44 -9.80
N GLN A 305 -17.80 7.48 -10.33
CA GLN A 305 -18.14 6.92 -11.65
C GLN A 305 -17.47 7.71 -12.78
N THR A 306 -17.53 9.04 -12.75
CA THR A 306 -16.87 9.89 -13.77
C THR A 306 -15.35 9.68 -13.76
N ALA A 307 -14.77 9.56 -12.56
CA ALA A 307 -13.35 9.27 -12.40
C ALA A 307 -12.97 7.88 -12.96
N TRP A 308 -13.81 6.87 -12.71
CA TRP A 308 -13.64 5.53 -13.26
C TRP A 308 -13.67 5.56 -14.79
N GLU A 309 -14.69 6.18 -15.40
CA GLU A 309 -14.78 6.30 -16.87
C GLU A 309 -13.53 6.94 -17.49
N ASN A 310 -12.97 7.96 -16.83
CA ASN A 310 -11.76 8.64 -17.29
C ASN A 310 -10.51 7.75 -17.17
N ALA A 311 -10.39 6.97 -16.10
CA ALA A 311 -9.31 5.98 -15.96
C ALA A 311 -9.46 4.85 -16.99
N SER A 312 -10.67 4.31 -17.17
CA SER A 312 -10.95 3.23 -18.11
C SER A 312 -10.71 3.62 -19.57
N LYS A 313 -10.91 4.89 -19.96
CA LYS A 313 -10.53 5.39 -21.30
C LYS A 313 -9.03 5.22 -21.62
N ILE A 314 -8.18 5.26 -20.60
CA ILE A 314 -6.74 5.04 -20.72
C ILE A 314 -6.45 3.54 -20.75
N THR A 315 -6.95 2.80 -19.75
CA THR A 315 -6.59 1.40 -19.54
C THR A 315 -7.20 0.46 -20.57
N ALA A 316 -8.36 0.77 -21.13
CA ALA A 316 -8.97 0.01 -22.23
C ALA A 316 -8.12 -0.01 -23.51
N LYS A 317 -7.19 0.93 -23.67
CA LYS A 317 -6.24 0.98 -24.80
C LYS A 317 -4.95 0.19 -24.54
N VAL A 318 -4.75 -0.33 -23.33
CA VAL A 318 -3.56 -1.08 -22.95
C VAL A 318 -3.76 -2.56 -23.28
N THR A 319 -3.35 -2.95 -24.48
CA THR A 319 -3.32 -4.38 -24.89
C THR A 319 -1.99 -5.03 -24.53
N ASN A 320 -0.88 -4.37 -24.85
CA ASN A 320 0.47 -4.74 -24.48
C ASN A 320 1.15 -3.53 -23.83
N ILE A 321 1.70 -3.72 -22.64
CA ILE A 321 2.27 -2.61 -21.85
C ILE A 321 3.50 -1.99 -22.54
N SER A 322 4.39 -2.80 -23.11
CA SER A 322 5.59 -2.29 -23.78
C SER A 322 5.22 -1.48 -25.02
N GLU A 323 4.34 -2.03 -25.86
CA GLU A 323 3.85 -1.34 -27.06
C GLU A 323 3.07 -0.06 -26.72
N PHE A 324 2.27 -0.10 -25.65
CA PHE A 324 1.56 1.07 -25.16
C PHE A 324 2.53 2.16 -24.74
N LYS A 325 3.59 1.85 -23.98
CA LYS A 325 4.60 2.84 -23.60
C LYS A 325 5.27 3.46 -24.84
N ASP A 326 5.69 2.65 -25.80
CA ASP A 326 6.38 3.15 -26.99
C ASP A 326 5.49 4.07 -27.85
N LYS A 327 4.18 3.78 -27.94
CA LYS A 327 3.23 4.55 -28.76
C LYS A 327 2.58 5.72 -28.03
N GLN A 328 2.25 5.56 -26.76
CA GLN A 328 1.45 6.51 -25.98
C GLN A 328 2.29 7.34 -25.02
N LEU A 329 3.51 6.91 -24.68
CA LEU A 329 4.43 7.61 -23.78
C LEU A 329 5.84 7.76 -24.41
N PRO A 330 5.97 8.33 -25.63
CA PRO A 330 7.23 8.36 -26.37
C PRO A 330 8.31 9.29 -25.75
N TYR A 331 7.92 10.33 -25.00
CA TYR A 331 8.84 11.35 -24.51
C TYR A 331 9.80 10.82 -23.46
N GLN A 332 9.42 9.81 -22.68
CA GLN A 332 10.29 9.15 -21.70
C GLN A 332 11.10 7.96 -22.26
N GLY A 333 11.05 7.74 -23.58
CA GLY A 333 11.73 6.65 -24.26
C GLY A 333 13.25 6.85 -24.44
N ASN A 334 13.82 6.21 -25.48
CA ASN A 334 15.26 6.21 -25.73
C ASN A 334 15.87 7.61 -25.94
N ILE A 335 15.09 8.55 -26.48
CA ILE A 335 15.55 9.94 -26.66
C ILE A 335 15.80 10.60 -25.31
N TRP A 336 14.93 10.42 -24.32
CA TRP A 336 15.14 10.97 -22.98
C TRP A 336 16.35 10.36 -22.26
N LYS A 337 16.59 9.04 -22.43
CA LYS A 337 17.80 8.39 -21.91
C LYS A 337 19.06 8.98 -22.54
N ALA A 338 19.05 9.25 -23.85
CA ALA A 338 20.17 9.88 -24.54
C ALA A 338 20.38 11.33 -24.08
N ILE A 339 19.31 12.12 -23.94
CA ILE A 339 19.37 13.49 -23.41
C ILE A 339 19.94 13.49 -21.99
N SER A 340 19.45 12.61 -21.13
CA SER A 340 19.92 12.49 -19.74
C SER A 340 21.41 12.15 -19.66
N TRP A 341 21.89 11.29 -20.56
CA TRP A 341 23.31 10.99 -20.67
C TRP A 341 24.12 12.23 -21.09
N VAL A 342 23.63 12.98 -22.09
CA VAL A 342 24.28 14.22 -22.58
C VAL A 342 24.29 15.30 -21.49
N GLU A 343 23.18 15.52 -20.80
CA GLU A 343 23.06 16.48 -19.70
C GLU A 343 24.03 16.16 -18.56
N THR A 344 24.11 14.89 -18.15
CA THR A 344 25.04 14.47 -17.10
C THR A 344 26.50 14.56 -17.54
N GLU A 345 26.82 14.24 -18.79
CA GLU A 345 28.18 14.35 -19.34
C GLU A 345 28.66 15.80 -19.44
N CYS A 346 27.76 16.76 -19.73
CA CYS A 346 28.04 18.20 -19.72
C CYS A 346 28.66 18.68 -18.39
N TRP A 347 28.23 18.10 -17.26
CA TRP A 347 28.73 18.47 -15.94
C TRP A 347 29.90 17.59 -15.49
N ARG A 348 29.88 16.31 -15.85
CA ARG A 348 30.81 15.30 -15.33
C ARG A 348 32.07 15.11 -16.16
N LEU A 349 32.03 15.47 -17.44
CA LEU A 349 33.18 15.48 -18.34
C LEU A 349 33.97 14.16 -18.37
N ARG A 350 33.28 13.02 -18.23
CA ARG A 350 33.91 11.69 -18.05
C ARG A 350 34.71 11.27 -19.29
N LYS A 351 34.31 11.73 -20.48
CA LYS A 351 34.90 11.37 -21.78
C LYS A 351 35.63 12.54 -22.46
N VAL A 352 36.03 13.57 -21.72
CA VAL A 352 36.80 14.71 -22.29
C VAL A 352 38.11 14.25 -22.94
N GLY A 353 38.81 13.27 -22.34
CA GLY A 353 40.08 12.78 -22.88
C GLY A 353 41.10 13.92 -23.06
N ASN A 354 41.67 14.03 -24.26
CA ASN A 354 42.61 15.10 -24.62
C ASN A 354 41.93 16.35 -25.23
N ASN A 355 40.61 16.39 -25.32
CA ASN A 355 39.90 17.54 -25.87
C ASN A 355 39.89 18.71 -24.88
N ASN A 356 39.83 19.94 -25.40
CA ASN A 356 39.57 21.10 -24.56
C ASN A 356 38.15 20.97 -23.94
N PRO A 357 38.01 21.06 -22.60
CA PRO A 357 36.72 20.99 -21.91
C PRO A 357 35.66 21.94 -22.50
N GLY A 358 36.06 23.15 -22.93
CA GLY A 358 35.14 24.12 -23.54
C GLY A 358 34.52 23.60 -24.85
N ASN A 359 35.34 23.20 -25.80
CA ASN A 359 34.89 22.69 -27.11
C ASN A 359 34.11 21.38 -26.96
N TYR A 360 34.49 20.53 -26.01
CA TYR A 360 33.75 19.31 -25.73
C TYR A 360 32.34 19.61 -25.20
N CYS A 361 32.20 20.51 -24.24
CA CYS A 361 30.91 20.97 -23.75
C CYS A 361 30.02 21.58 -24.84
N GLU A 362 30.59 22.36 -25.76
CA GLU A 362 29.84 22.89 -26.91
C GLU A 362 29.31 21.77 -27.80
N SER A 363 30.14 20.78 -28.13
CA SER A 363 29.70 19.62 -28.94
C SER A 363 28.62 18.77 -28.26
N ILE A 364 28.64 18.68 -26.92
CA ILE A 364 27.63 17.98 -26.13
C ILE A 364 26.32 18.78 -26.16
N LYS A 365 26.37 20.12 -26.02
CA LYS A 365 25.18 20.99 -26.13
C LYS A 365 24.55 20.96 -27.52
N GLU A 366 25.35 20.87 -28.59
CA GLU A 366 24.81 20.69 -29.94
C GLU A 366 24.05 19.37 -30.08
N LYS A 367 24.62 18.26 -29.56
CA LYS A 367 23.92 16.96 -29.52
C LYS A 367 22.66 17.01 -28.67
N GLU A 368 22.68 17.72 -27.55
CA GLU A 368 21.48 17.94 -26.73
C GLU A 368 20.38 18.60 -27.55
N LYS A 369 20.72 19.68 -28.27
CA LYS A 369 19.81 20.41 -29.14
C LYS A 369 19.23 19.53 -30.25
N GLU A 370 20.06 18.70 -30.89
CA GLU A 370 19.58 17.74 -31.90
C GLU A 370 18.58 16.72 -31.33
N LEU A 371 18.87 16.17 -30.14
CA LEU A 371 17.99 15.22 -29.47
C LEU A 371 16.68 15.89 -29.02
N ARG A 372 16.74 17.12 -28.53
CA ARG A 372 15.55 17.92 -28.19
C ARG A 372 14.70 18.22 -29.43
N ASN A 373 15.31 18.53 -30.58
CA ASN A 373 14.59 18.71 -31.84
C ASN A 373 13.89 17.41 -32.28
N LYS A 374 14.52 16.25 -32.10
CA LYS A 374 13.85 14.96 -32.34
C LYS A 374 12.68 14.75 -31.39
N GLN A 375 12.81 15.14 -30.13
CA GLN A 375 11.73 15.05 -29.13
C GLN A 375 10.54 15.98 -29.46
N GLN A 376 10.78 17.12 -30.12
CA GLN A 376 9.74 18.04 -30.59
C GLN A 376 8.88 17.46 -31.73
N SER A 377 9.35 16.44 -32.44
CA SER A 377 8.55 15.80 -33.50
C SER A 377 7.37 15.00 -32.96
N PHE A 378 7.35 14.72 -31.65
CA PHE A 378 6.24 14.06 -31.00
C PHE A 378 5.12 15.05 -30.72
N GLU A 379 3.89 14.55 -30.82
CA GLU A 379 2.69 15.26 -30.38
C GLU A 379 2.21 14.68 -29.05
N MET A 380 1.37 15.46 -28.35
CA MET A 380 0.70 14.96 -27.15
C MET A 380 -0.24 13.81 -27.53
N THR A 381 -0.04 12.65 -26.92
CA THR A 381 -0.80 11.45 -27.24
C THR A 381 -2.17 11.47 -26.57
N THR A 382 -3.13 10.70 -27.11
CA THR A 382 -4.48 10.62 -26.54
C THR A 382 -4.47 10.12 -25.09
N ALA A 383 -3.53 9.23 -24.72
CA ALA A 383 -3.42 8.76 -23.33
C ALA A 383 -3.02 9.90 -22.37
N VAL A 384 -2.07 10.75 -22.78
CA VAL A 384 -1.64 11.91 -21.98
C VAL A 384 -2.74 12.97 -21.92
N GLU A 385 -3.49 13.18 -22.99
CA GLU A 385 -4.67 14.06 -23.00
C GLU A 385 -5.74 13.59 -22.02
N CYS A 386 -6.08 12.30 -22.03
CA CYS A 386 -7.01 11.71 -21.06
C CYS A 386 -6.49 11.84 -19.63
N PHE A 387 -5.18 11.62 -19.41
CA PHE A 387 -4.56 11.80 -18.10
C PHE A 387 -4.66 13.24 -17.61
N HIS A 388 -4.28 14.21 -18.45
CA HIS A 388 -4.40 15.63 -18.17
C HIS A 388 -5.85 16.04 -17.85
N HIS A 389 -6.83 15.51 -18.59
CA HIS A 389 -8.24 15.75 -18.34
C HIS A 389 -8.66 15.26 -16.94
N GLY A 390 -8.29 14.02 -16.58
CA GLY A 390 -8.57 13.48 -15.24
C GLY A 390 -7.92 14.29 -14.11
N MET A 391 -6.73 14.84 -14.35
CA MET A 391 -6.00 15.71 -13.40
C MET A 391 -6.61 17.10 -13.21
N THR A 392 -7.43 17.59 -14.16
CA THR A 392 -8.02 18.93 -14.12
C THR A 392 -9.35 18.98 -13.36
N THR A 393 -9.79 17.85 -12.79
CA THR A 393 -11.08 17.71 -12.09
C THR A 393 -11.04 18.25 -10.65
N SER A 394 -12.18 18.23 -9.96
CA SER A 394 -12.27 18.60 -8.54
C SER A 394 -11.34 17.75 -7.66
N GLU A 395 -11.02 18.19 -6.45
CA GLU A 395 -10.13 17.46 -5.54
C GLU A 395 -10.58 16.01 -5.30
N VAL A 396 -11.87 15.82 -5.04
CA VAL A 396 -12.47 14.51 -4.83
C VAL A 396 -12.40 13.64 -6.09
N GLN A 397 -12.76 14.20 -7.26
CA GLN A 397 -12.72 13.45 -8.53
C GLN A 397 -11.29 13.09 -8.93
N ARG A 398 -10.33 13.98 -8.74
CA ARG A 398 -8.91 13.75 -9.05
C ARG A 398 -8.34 12.64 -8.19
N TYR A 399 -8.67 12.62 -6.90
CA TYR A 399 -8.31 11.53 -6.01
C TYR A 399 -8.85 10.19 -6.52
N HIS A 400 -10.17 10.12 -6.80
CA HIS A 400 -10.79 8.90 -7.33
C HIS A 400 -10.16 8.48 -8.67
N PHE A 401 -9.87 9.43 -9.56
CA PHE A 401 -9.28 9.17 -10.88
C PHE A 401 -7.89 8.55 -10.74
N LEU A 402 -7.01 9.17 -9.95
CA LEU A 402 -5.67 8.66 -9.71
C LEU A 402 -5.69 7.29 -9.04
N LYS A 403 -6.64 7.07 -8.11
CA LYS A 403 -6.83 5.77 -7.49
C LYS A 403 -7.35 4.71 -8.45
N TRP A 404 -8.36 5.00 -9.25
CA TRP A 404 -8.83 4.07 -10.28
C TRP A 404 -7.72 3.72 -11.25
N LEU A 405 -6.98 4.73 -11.73
CA LEU A 405 -5.87 4.51 -12.66
C LEU A 405 -4.76 3.66 -12.03
N GLU A 406 -4.34 3.95 -10.80
CA GLU A 406 -3.40 3.11 -10.05
C GLU A 406 -3.91 1.66 -9.98
N MET A 407 -5.19 1.49 -9.63
CA MET A 407 -5.75 0.16 -9.40
C MET A 407 -5.87 -0.68 -10.67
N GLU A 408 -6.33 -0.08 -11.77
CA GLU A 408 -6.49 -0.74 -13.05
C GLU A 408 -5.14 -1.06 -13.71
N LEU A 409 -4.17 -0.15 -13.65
CA LEU A 409 -2.81 -0.40 -14.16
C LEU A 409 -2.12 -1.55 -13.40
N ASP A 410 -2.30 -1.60 -12.09
CA ASP A 410 -1.81 -2.71 -11.28
C ASP A 410 -2.47 -4.04 -11.69
N ASN A 411 -3.77 -4.05 -11.99
CA ASN A 411 -4.48 -5.26 -12.43
C ASN A 411 -3.98 -5.76 -13.80
N LEU A 412 -3.77 -4.85 -14.75
CA LEU A 412 -3.26 -5.18 -16.08
C LEU A 412 -1.86 -5.82 -16.03
N SER A 413 -1.03 -5.35 -15.10
CA SER A 413 0.36 -5.79 -15.01
C SER A 413 0.56 -7.01 -14.09
N ARG A 414 -0.40 -7.33 -13.21
CA ARG A 414 -0.27 -8.33 -12.14
C ARG A 414 0.09 -9.74 -12.62
N HIS A 415 -0.62 -10.27 -13.61
CA HIS A 415 -0.41 -11.65 -14.05
C HIS A 415 0.95 -11.84 -14.72
N GLN A 416 1.38 -10.90 -15.56
CA GLN A 416 2.68 -10.96 -16.23
C GLN A 416 3.83 -10.71 -15.23
N LEU A 417 3.68 -9.73 -14.35
CA LEU A 417 4.70 -9.38 -13.36
C LEU A 417 4.90 -10.48 -12.32
N SER A 418 3.83 -11.11 -11.83
CA SER A 418 3.95 -12.18 -10.83
C SER A 418 4.81 -13.33 -11.33
N ALA A 419 4.59 -13.80 -12.57
CA ALA A 419 5.37 -14.87 -13.17
C ALA A 419 6.85 -14.49 -13.35
N LEU A 420 7.12 -13.25 -13.79
CA LEU A 420 8.49 -12.75 -13.95
C LEU A 420 9.20 -12.55 -12.61
N GLN A 421 8.49 -12.09 -11.57
CA GLN A 421 9.02 -11.92 -10.22
C GLN A 421 9.36 -13.26 -9.57
N ASP A 422 8.52 -14.28 -9.75
CA ASP A 422 8.80 -15.61 -9.23
C ASP A 422 10.01 -16.22 -9.92
N ARG A 423 10.11 -16.08 -11.26
CA ARG A 423 11.32 -16.43 -12.01
C ARG A 423 12.55 -15.69 -11.50
N TYR A 424 12.44 -14.39 -11.25
CA TYR A 424 13.53 -13.57 -10.72
C TYR A 424 14.00 -14.04 -9.34
N LYS A 425 13.06 -14.34 -8.43
CA LYS A 425 13.36 -14.88 -7.09
C LYS A 425 14.03 -16.25 -7.16
N GLU A 426 13.57 -17.12 -8.06
CA GLU A 426 14.17 -18.44 -8.26
C GLU A 426 15.60 -18.36 -8.79
N LEU A 427 15.85 -17.53 -9.82
CA LEU A 427 17.19 -17.32 -10.38
C LEU A 427 18.14 -16.78 -9.31
N ARG A 428 17.68 -15.81 -8.52
CA ARG A 428 18.43 -15.26 -7.37
C ARG A 428 18.79 -16.30 -6.30
N GLN A 429 17.97 -17.35 -6.13
CA GLN A 429 18.21 -18.41 -5.15
C GLN A 429 19.14 -19.52 -5.67
N LYS A 430 19.20 -19.72 -7.00
CA LYS A 430 19.90 -20.86 -7.62
C LYS A 430 21.39 -20.62 -7.89
N SER A 431 21.86 -19.41 -8.23
CA SER A 431 23.31 -19.10 -8.28
C SER A 431 23.65 -17.60 -8.38
N LEU A 432 24.90 -17.22 -8.04
CA LEU A 432 25.49 -15.91 -8.31
C LEU A 432 26.01 -15.76 -9.77
N GLU A 433 26.09 -16.87 -10.52
CA GLU A 433 26.76 -16.95 -11.83
C GLU A 433 25.81 -16.67 -13.02
N GLU A 434 24.49 -16.82 -12.84
CA GLU A 434 23.45 -16.52 -13.85
C GLU A 434 23.11 -15.02 -13.94
N THR A 435 24.11 -14.14 -13.88
CA THR A 435 23.91 -12.68 -13.83
C THR A 435 23.18 -12.13 -15.07
N LYS A 436 23.36 -12.76 -16.25
CA LYS A 436 22.72 -12.31 -17.50
C LYS A 436 21.21 -12.55 -17.51
N GLU A 437 20.76 -13.74 -17.10
CA GLU A 437 19.33 -14.07 -17.05
C GLU A 437 18.58 -13.23 -16.01
N ILE A 438 19.24 -12.92 -14.89
CA ILE A 438 18.70 -12.02 -13.87
C ILE A 438 18.49 -10.61 -14.46
N VAL A 439 19.46 -10.08 -15.21
CA VAL A 439 19.36 -8.75 -15.86
C VAL A 439 18.29 -8.75 -16.95
N GLU A 440 18.19 -9.82 -17.74
CA GLU A 440 17.16 -9.93 -18.78
C GLU A 440 15.76 -9.97 -18.16
N THR A 441 15.57 -10.77 -17.12
CA THR A 441 14.29 -10.85 -16.38
C THR A 441 13.96 -9.50 -15.75
N ASP A 442 14.95 -8.79 -15.19
CA ASP A 442 14.78 -7.43 -14.63
C ASP A 442 14.31 -6.41 -15.68
N ASN A 443 14.88 -6.49 -16.88
CA ASN A 443 14.48 -5.63 -18.01
C ASN A 443 13.06 -5.96 -18.47
N GLN A 444 12.67 -7.23 -18.51
CA GLN A 444 11.30 -7.65 -18.83
C GLN A 444 10.29 -7.14 -17.78
N ILE A 445 10.63 -7.24 -16.48
CA ILE A 445 9.80 -6.69 -15.40
C ILE A 445 9.60 -5.18 -15.59
N SER A 446 10.66 -4.45 -15.92
CA SER A 446 10.62 -3.00 -16.15
C SER A 446 9.77 -2.64 -17.39
N ALA A 447 9.90 -3.43 -18.47
CA ALA A 447 9.11 -3.26 -19.70
C ALA A 447 7.61 -3.53 -19.46
N CYS A 448 7.28 -4.53 -18.63
CA CYS A 448 5.91 -4.91 -18.30
C CYS A 448 5.27 -4.10 -17.16
N SER A 449 5.98 -3.14 -16.54
CA SER A 449 5.41 -2.32 -15.45
C SER A 449 4.84 -1.01 -15.99
N LEU A 450 3.53 -0.76 -15.84
CA LEU A 450 2.93 0.55 -16.14
C LEU A 450 2.26 1.09 -14.87
N ARG A 451 2.49 2.37 -14.59
CA ARG A 451 2.08 3.04 -13.33
C ARG A 451 1.86 4.52 -13.59
N VAL A 452 1.11 5.17 -12.70
CA VAL A 452 0.81 6.62 -12.73
C VAL A 452 2.08 7.46 -12.89
N VAL A 453 3.20 7.07 -12.26
CA VAL A 453 4.50 7.75 -12.41
C VAL A 453 4.93 7.93 -13.86
N HIS A 454 4.66 6.96 -14.75
CA HIS A 454 5.05 7.07 -16.16
C HIS A 454 4.26 8.18 -16.86
N PHE A 455 2.99 8.38 -16.54
CA PHE A 455 2.19 9.48 -17.09
C PHE A 455 2.67 10.84 -16.58
N VAL A 456 3.02 10.93 -15.29
CA VAL A 456 3.59 12.15 -14.69
C VAL A 456 4.97 12.47 -15.28
N ARG A 457 5.80 11.45 -15.49
CA ARG A 457 7.12 11.59 -16.14
C ARG A 457 6.97 12.10 -17.58
N GLU A 458 6.00 11.57 -18.33
CA GLU A 458 5.67 12.03 -19.67
C GLU A 458 5.26 13.50 -19.70
N CYS A 459 4.39 13.91 -18.77
CA CYS A 459 3.98 15.30 -18.58
C CYS A 459 5.18 16.20 -18.28
N GLY A 460 6.13 15.73 -17.46
CA GLY A 460 7.35 16.47 -17.17
C GLY A 460 8.26 16.66 -18.38
N GLN A 461 8.36 15.66 -19.26
CA GLN A 461 9.13 15.78 -20.51
C GLN A 461 8.45 16.69 -21.53
N LEU A 462 7.11 16.66 -21.60
CA LEU A 462 6.33 17.63 -22.38
C LEU A 462 6.58 19.06 -21.87
N TYR A 463 6.53 19.27 -20.56
CA TYR A 463 6.79 20.58 -19.95
C TYR A 463 8.19 21.11 -20.25
N ASN A 464 9.21 20.24 -20.22
CA ASN A 464 10.58 20.64 -20.53
C ASN A 464 10.71 21.24 -21.93
N ASN A 465 9.90 20.76 -22.89
CA ASN A 465 9.90 21.20 -24.29
C ASN A 465 9.00 22.41 -24.59
N VAL A 466 8.23 22.92 -23.62
CA VAL A 466 7.27 24.03 -23.80
C VAL A 466 7.87 25.28 -24.43
N SER A 467 9.10 25.61 -24.08
CA SER A 467 9.81 26.80 -24.57
C SER A 467 10.00 26.81 -26.09
N CYS A 468 9.81 25.67 -26.77
CA CYS A 468 9.92 25.54 -28.21
C CYS A 468 8.59 25.80 -28.94
N LEU A 469 7.48 25.93 -28.20
CA LEU A 469 6.15 26.22 -28.75
C LEU A 469 5.87 27.73 -28.78
N PRO A 470 5.15 28.25 -29.78
CA PRO A 470 4.73 29.64 -29.82
C PRO A 470 3.91 30.03 -28.58
N GLU A 471 4.18 31.20 -28.00
CA GLU A 471 3.50 31.72 -26.78
C GLU A 471 1.98 31.75 -26.90
N TYR A 472 1.46 32.02 -28.10
CA TYR A 472 0.03 32.14 -28.37
C TYR A 472 -0.67 30.78 -28.54
N SER A 473 0.08 29.68 -28.62
CA SER A 473 -0.49 28.36 -28.92
C SER A 473 -1.31 27.81 -27.75
N ARG A 474 -2.48 27.25 -28.05
CA ARG A 474 -3.34 26.60 -27.04
C ARG A 474 -2.64 25.41 -26.38
N GLN A 475 -1.83 24.68 -27.15
CA GLN A 475 -1.01 23.58 -26.65
C GLN A 475 -0.04 24.03 -25.57
N ARG A 476 0.67 25.15 -25.77
CA ARG A 476 1.56 25.72 -24.75
C ARG A 476 0.82 26.06 -23.46
N LYS A 477 -0.32 26.74 -23.55
CA LYS A 477 -1.14 27.09 -22.37
C LYS A 477 -1.58 25.86 -21.58
N ASN A 478 -1.95 24.76 -22.25
CA ASN A 478 -2.33 23.52 -21.58
C ASN A 478 -1.12 22.90 -20.85
N ILE A 479 0.04 22.83 -21.52
CA ILE A 479 1.24 22.21 -20.94
C ILE A 479 1.80 23.05 -19.78
N GLU A 480 1.69 24.38 -19.84
CA GLU A 480 2.08 25.29 -18.74
C GLU A 480 1.28 25.08 -17.45
N GLN A 481 0.10 24.45 -17.50
CA GLN A 481 -0.72 24.14 -16.33
C GLN A 481 -0.31 22.83 -15.62
N LEU A 482 0.41 21.93 -16.31
CA LEU A 482 0.79 20.62 -15.78
C LEU A 482 1.56 20.69 -14.46
N PRO A 483 2.54 21.59 -14.25
CA PRO A 483 3.25 21.67 -12.98
C PRO A 483 2.33 21.98 -11.80
N GLY A 484 1.34 22.86 -11.99
CA GLY A 484 0.36 23.21 -10.96
C GLY A 484 -0.57 22.03 -10.63
N GLN A 485 -0.98 21.27 -11.65
CA GLN A 485 -1.77 20.04 -11.45
C GLN A 485 -0.98 18.98 -10.68
N CYS A 486 0.31 18.79 -10.99
CA CYS A 486 1.18 17.88 -10.26
C CYS A 486 1.49 18.37 -8.84
N ALA A 487 1.59 19.68 -8.61
CA ALA A 487 1.70 20.24 -7.27
C ALA A 487 0.46 19.92 -6.43
N GLN A 488 -0.73 20.05 -7.01
CA GLN A 488 -1.98 19.68 -6.36
C GLN A 488 -2.05 18.15 -6.09
N MET A 489 -1.63 17.33 -7.05
CA MET A 489 -1.50 15.88 -6.86
C MET A 489 -0.64 15.50 -5.64
N MET A 490 0.46 16.23 -5.41
CA MET A 490 1.31 16.02 -4.24
C MET A 490 0.60 16.39 -2.94
N LEU A 491 -0.24 17.43 -2.94
CA LEU A 491 -1.05 17.82 -1.78
C LEU A 491 -2.13 16.77 -1.46
N ASP A 492 -2.69 16.13 -2.48
CA ASP A 492 -3.65 15.03 -2.33
C ASP A 492 -2.99 13.73 -1.82
N GLY A 493 -1.67 13.73 -1.60
CA GLY A 493 -0.94 12.62 -0.98
C GLY A 493 -0.41 11.56 -1.95
N PHE A 494 -0.22 11.90 -3.22
CA PHE A 494 0.47 11.04 -4.19
C PHE A 494 1.97 11.40 -4.30
N PRO A 495 2.86 10.40 -4.44
CA PRO A 495 4.29 10.65 -4.55
C PRO A 495 4.68 11.24 -5.92
N LEU A 496 5.72 12.08 -5.93
CA LEU A 496 6.37 12.60 -7.13
C LEU A 496 7.75 11.96 -7.30
N GLU A 497 8.11 11.57 -8.52
CA GLU A 497 9.46 11.11 -8.84
C GLU A 497 10.44 12.29 -8.85
N LEU A 498 11.43 12.29 -7.96
CA LEU A 498 12.50 13.29 -7.90
C LEU A 498 13.66 12.90 -8.81
N VAL A 499 14.08 11.64 -8.76
CA VAL A 499 15.13 11.10 -9.62
C VAL A 499 14.54 9.99 -10.47
N ASP A 500 14.56 10.15 -11.79
CA ASP A 500 14.21 9.10 -12.73
C ASP A 500 15.38 8.10 -12.78
N GLY A 501 15.21 6.90 -12.24
CA GLY A 501 16.25 5.87 -12.28
C GLY A 501 16.28 5.02 -13.54
N ASP A 502 15.34 5.20 -14.48
CA ASP A 502 15.44 4.61 -15.83
C ASP A 502 16.40 5.42 -16.70
N ALA A 503 16.33 6.75 -16.59
CA ALA A 503 17.24 7.67 -17.28
C ALA A 503 18.44 8.12 -16.44
N ALA A 504 18.40 7.83 -15.13
CA ALA A 504 19.39 8.22 -14.13
C ALA A 504 19.67 9.73 -14.08
N ASN A 505 18.60 10.52 -14.11
CA ASN A 505 18.67 11.97 -14.17
C ASN A 505 17.52 12.63 -13.42
N ILE A 506 17.69 13.90 -13.08
CA ILE A 506 16.66 14.74 -12.49
C ILE A 506 16.18 15.70 -13.57
N PRO A 507 14.89 15.69 -13.94
CA PRO A 507 14.35 16.73 -14.81
C PRO A 507 14.22 18.05 -14.01
N ILE A 508 15.35 18.73 -13.78
CA ILE A 508 15.46 19.88 -12.85
C ILE A 508 14.42 20.96 -13.17
N LYS A 509 14.22 21.30 -14.45
CA LYS A 509 13.23 22.31 -14.87
C LYS A 509 11.80 21.92 -14.46
N TRP A 510 11.42 20.66 -14.66
CA TRP A 510 10.12 20.13 -14.24
C TRP A 510 9.94 20.16 -12.72
N ILE A 511 10.88 19.56 -11.97
CA ILE A 511 10.81 19.50 -10.50
C ILE A 511 10.80 20.90 -9.89
N SER A 512 11.62 21.80 -10.41
CA SER A 512 11.67 23.20 -9.94
C SER A 512 10.33 23.89 -10.12
N GLN A 513 9.68 23.71 -11.27
CA GLN A 513 8.37 24.33 -11.50
C GLN A 513 7.30 23.72 -10.59
N VAL A 514 7.21 22.39 -10.48
CA VAL A 514 6.21 21.72 -9.62
C VAL A 514 6.35 22.18 -8.16
N LEU A 515 7.58 22.24 -7.63
CA LEU A 515 7.82 22.68 -6.26
C LEU A 515 7.61 24.20 -6.07
N THR A 516 7.79 25.00 -7.12
CA THR A 516 7.47 26.43 -7.11
C THR A 516 5.96 26.66 -7.07
N GLU A 517 5.20 25.95 -7.91
CA GLU A 517 3.73 25.99 -7.86
C GLU A 517 3.21 25.52 -6.50
N LEU A 518 3.81 24.46 -5.94
CA LEU A 518 3.49 23.98 -4.60
C LEU A 518 3.72 25.06 -3.53
N HIS A 519 4.84 25.78 -3.60
CA HIS A 519 5.12 26.92 -2.71
C HIS A 519 4.06 28.03 -2.85
N ASN A 520 3.62 28.32 -4.09
CA ASN A 520 2.59 29.32 -4.35
C ASN A 520 1.22 28.90 -3.80
N ILE A 521 0.80 27.64 -4.02
CA ILE A 521 -0.44 27.08 -3.48
C ILE A 521 -0.45 27.13 -1.95
N MET A 522 0.71 26.95 -1.31
CA MET A 522 0.89 27.08 0.13
C MET A 522 0.97 28.53 0.64
N ASN A 523 0.61 29.53 -0.17
CA ASN A 523 0.69 30.97 0.14
C ASN A 523 2.08 31.40 0.61
N SER A 524 3.13 30.83 0.00
CA SER A 524 4.53 31.05 0.36
C SER A 524 4.93 30.65 1.79
N SER A 525 4.07 29.93 2.52
CA SER A 525 4.36 29.34 3.82
C SER A 525 4.77 27.87 3.66
N SER A 526 6.02 27.64 3.24
CA SER A 526 6.52 26.27 2.98
C SER A 526 7.85 25.96 3.68
N LYS A 527 8.02 26.42 4.92
CA LYS A 527 9.18 26.02 5.74
C LYS A 527 9.26 24.49 5.80
N LEU A 528 10.40 23.95 5.39
CA LEU A 528 10.54 22.53 5.10
C LEU A 528 11.43 21.79 6.09
N LYS A 529 11.04 20.57 6.44
CA LYS A 529 11.89 19.55 7.06
C LYS A 529 11.89 18.29 6.22
N VAL A 530 13.00 17.56 6.17
CA VAL A 530 13.13 16.38 5.29
C VAL A 530 13.59 15.15 6.06
N ILE A 531 12.86 14.05 5.86
CA ILE A 531 13.24 12.71 6.33
C ILE A 531 13.50 11.84 5.10
N THR A 532 14.62 11.15 5.07
CA THR A 532 14.95 10.20 4.00
C THR A 532 15.13 8.80 4.56
N VAL A 533 14.73 7.79 3.78
CA VAL A 533 15.08 6.39 4.06
C VAL A 533 15.99 5.85 2.95
N ILE A 534 17.12 5.26 3.35
CA ILE A 534 18.08 4.58 2.48
C ILE A 534 18.29 3.13 2.93
N GLY A 535 18.68 2.25 2.01
CA GLY A 535 18.88 0.84 2.33
C GLY A 535 18.80 -0.06 1.10
N ALA A 536 19.21 -1.31 1.27
CA ALA A 536 19.22 -2.31 0.20
C ALA A 536 17.81 -2.55 -0.40
N GLU A 537 17.77 -3.15 -1.60
CA GLU A 537 16.52 -3.59 -2.20
C GLU A 537 15.78 -4.59 -1.31
N ASN A 538 14.45 -4.42 -1.20
CA ASN A 538 13.55 -5.22 -0.36
C ASN A 538 13.84 -5.17 1.15
N SER A 539 14.53 -4.14 1.66
CA SER A 539 14.71 -3.94 3.12
C SER A 539 13.50 -3.32 3.83
N GLY A 540 12.33 -3.24 3.18
CA GLY A 540 11.09 -2.74 3.80
C GLY A 540 11.04 -1.21 4.02
N LYS A 541 11.82 -0.42 3.27
CA LYS A 541 11.88 1.06 3.39
C LYS A 541 10.53 1.74 3.22
N SER A 542 9.89 1.50 2.08
CA SER A 542 8.57 2.04 1.73
C SER A 542 7.51 1.55 2.72
N THR A 543 7.58 0.28 3.14
CA THR A 543 6.71 -0.28 4.20
C THR A 543 6.85 0.47 5.52
N LEU A 544 8.08 0.78 5.93
CA LEU A 544 8.39 1.52 7.15
C LEU A 544 7.82 2.95 7.08
N LEU A 545 8.06 3.67 5.99
CA LEU A 545 7.52 5.02 5.77
C LEU A 545 5.99 5.04 5.74
N ASN A 546 5.38 4.16 4.97
CA ASN A 546 3.91 4.04 4.87
C ASN A 546 3.29 3.73 6.24
N THR A 547 3.96 2.93 7.07
CA THR A 547 3.49 2.62 8.42
C THR A 547 3.63 3.82 9.37
N MET A 548 4.79 4.50 9.37
CA MET A 548 5.02 5.65 10.25
C MET A 548 4.10 6.82 9.92
N PHE A 549 4.03 7.19 8.64
CA PHE A 549 3.43 8.45 8.23
C PHE A 549 2.08 8.30 7.53
N GLY A 550 1.66 7.08 7.16
CA GLY A 550 0.43 6.88 6.38
C GLY A 550 0.55 7.35 4.93
N VAL A 551 1.78 7.37 4.40
CA VAL A 551 2.09 7.73 3.01
C VAL A 551 1.91 6.55 2.05
N ARG A 552 2.05 6.81 0.74
CA ARG A 552 1.63 5.90 -0.34
C ARG A 552 2.80 5.54 -1.28
N PHE A 553 3.98 5.30 -0.73
CA PHE A 553 5.09 4.78 -1.53
C PHE A 553 4.81 3.35 -1.98
N ALA A 554 5.24 2.98 -3.19
CA ALA A 554 5.04 1.63 -3.74
C ALA A 554 5.86 0.58 -2.96
N VAL A 555 5.29 -0.61 -2.69
CA VAL A 555 5.90 -1.64 -1.80
C VAL A 555 6.21 -2.98 -2.52
N ASN A 556 5.82 -3.14 -3.79
CA ASN A 556 5.88 -4.44 -4.47
C ASN A 556 7.28 -4.82 -4.96
N VAL A 557 7.69 -6.07 -4.69
CA VAL A 557 9.01 -6.65 -5.01
C VAL A 557 9.28 -6.62 -6.52
N GLY A 558 10.39 -6.03 -6.95
CA GLY A 558 10.81 -6.00 -8.37
C GLY A 558 10.04 -5.03 -9.25
N THR A 559 8.91 -4.49 -8.78
CA THR A 559 8.19 -3.37 -9.41
C THR A 559 8.47 -2.06 -8.70
N CYS A 560 9.51 -1.96 -7.90
CA CYS A 560 10.00 -0.64 -7.55
C CYS A 560 10.60 -0.05 -8.85
N THR A 561 10.25 1.19 -9.15
CA THR A 561 10.73 1.95 -10.31
C THR A 561 11.93 2.76 -9.90
N ARG A 562 13.14 2.33 -10.28
CA ARG A 562 14.44 2.85 -9.85
C ARG A 562 14.43 4.37 -9.69
N GLY A 563 15.01 4.90 -8.60
CA GLY A 563 15.07 6.34 -8.39
C GLY A 563 14.90 6.78 -6.94
N ALA A 564 14.43 8.01 -6.77
CA ALA A 564 14.01 8.57 -5.49
C ALA A 564 12.67 9.28 -5.65
N PHE A 565 11.76 9.03 -4.71
CA PHE A 565 10.40 9.58 -4.70
C PHE A 565 10.22 10.49 -3.51
N ILE A 566 9.50 11.59 -3.71
CA ILE A 566 9.16 12.54 -2.67
C ILE A 566 7.66 12.57 -2.43
N GLN A 567 7.28 12.67 -1.16
CA GLN A 567 5.89 12.91 -0.75
C GLN A 567 5.85 13.98 0.33
N LEU A 568 4.91 14.91 0.22
CA LEU A 568 4.75 16.02 1.17
C LEU A 568 3.68 15.70 2.22
N ILE A 569 3.95 16.08 3.46
CA ILE A 569 2.97 16.09 4.55
C ILE A 569 2.81 17.53 5.03
N SER A 570 1.61 18.07 4.88
CA SER A 570 1.25 19.39 5.42
C SER A 570 1.09 19.32 6.94
N VAL A 571 1.70 20.26 7.66
CA VAL A 571 1.60 20.35 9.12
C VAL A 571 0.40 21.22 9.50
N SER A 572 -0.43 20.75 10.43
CA SER A 572 -1.59 21.49 10.94
C SER A 572 -1.13 22.77 11.65
N LYS A 573 -1.93 23.84 11.54
CA LYS A 573 -1.59 25.17 12.07
C LYS A 573 -1.20 25.14 13.56
N ASP A 574 -1.80 24.25 14.33
CA ASP A 574 -1.58 24.13 15.77
C ASP A 574 -0.17 23.63 16.12
N ILE A 575 0.42 22.78 15.27
CA ILE A 575 1.71 22.11 15.55
C ILE A 575 2.87 22.78 14.78
N ARG A 576 2.59 23.62 13.78
CA ARG A 576 3.62 24.32 12.98
C ARG A 576 4.64 25.07 13.84
N LYS A 577 4.19 25.74 14.91
CA LYS A 577 5.07 26.48 15.83
C LYS A 577 5.98 25.55 16.62
N GLU A 578 5.49 24.38 17.01
CA GLU A 578 6.24 23.38 17.76
C GLU A 578 7.30 22.69 16.88
N LEU A 579 6.94 22.37 15.63
CA LEU A 579 7.84 21.72 14.67
C LEU A 579 8.81 22.69 13.97
N GLY A 580 8.49 23.98 13.97
CA GLY A 580 9.26 25.00 13.25
C GLY A 580 9.21 24.82 11.72
N CYS A 581 8.18 24.16 11.19
CA CYS A 581 7.98 23.94 9.76
C CYS A 581 6.49 23.93 9.37
N ASP A 582 6.23 24.23 8.10
CA ASP A 582 4.91 24.16 7.47
C ASP A 582 4.67 22.79 6.83
N CYS A 583 5.74 22.11 6.40
CA CYS A 583 5.66 20.81 5.76
C CYS A 583 6.85 19.90 6.09
N ILE A 584 6.59 18.60 6.03
CA ILE A 584 7.58 17.53 6.12
C ILE A 584 7.63 16.84 4.75
N MET A 585 8.79 16.79 4.11
CA MET A 585 9.00 16.01 2.90
C MET A 585 9.66 14.69 3.26
N LEU A 586 9.07 13.59 2.79
CA LEU A 586 9.64 12.27 2.89
C LEU A 586 10.29 11.90 1.57
N ILE A 587 11.53 11.40 1.61
CA ILE A 587 12.23 10.87 0.45
C ILE A 587 12.39 9.37 0.63
N ASP A 588 11.74 8.60 -0.23
CA ASP A 588 11.95 7.16 -0.35
C ASP A 588 12.95 6.92 -1.48
N THR A 589 14.14 6.41 -1.14
CA THR A 589 15.09 5.93 -2.15
C THR A 589 14.75 4.50 -2.47
N GLU A 590 14.75 4.14 -3.75
CA GLU A 590 14.49 2.76 -4.10
C GLU A 590 15.64 1.82 -3.71
N GLY A 591 15.37 0.52 -3.63
CA GLY A 591 16.39 -0.53 -3.55
C GLY A 591 17.51 -0.38 -4.57
N LEU A 592 18.64 0.16 -4.12
CA LEU A 592 19.85 0.30 -4.90
C LEU A 592 20.43 -1.10 -5.18
N LYS A 593 20.57 -1.45 -6.47
CA LYS A 593 20.98 -2.77 -6.96
C LYS A 593 22.51 -2.79 -7.10
N PRO A 594 23.24 -3.39 -6.16
CA PRO A 594 24.69 -3.24 -6.13
C PRO A 594 25.44 -4.13 -7.13
N HIS A 595 24.76 -4.82 -8.06
CA HIS A 595 25.31 -5.91 -8.88
C HIS A 595 24.96 -5.84 -10.39
N ARG A 596 24.90 -4.64 -11.00
CA ARG A 596 24.84 -4.53 -12.47
C ARG A 596 26.25 -4.54 -13.08
N MET A 597 26.88 -5.73 -13.13
CA MET A 597 28.18 -5.94 -13.79
C MET A 597 28.12 -5.90 -15.34
N VAL A 598 27.35 -4.98 -15.92
CA VAL A 598 27.59 -4.58 -17.32
C VAL A 598 28.76 -3.60 -17.27
N ARG A 599 29.96 -4.08 -17.63
CA ARG A 599 31.24 -3.35 -17.55
C ARG A 599 31.26 -2.01 -18.30
N ASP A 600 30.22 -1.68 -19.08
CA ASP A 600 30.11 -0.46 -19.89
C ASP A 600 29.04 0.55 -19.43
N ASP A 601 28.19 0.23 -18.43
CA ASP A 601 27.15 1.16 -17.97
C ASP A 601 27.38 1.52 -16.49
N HIS A 602 27.63 2.81 -16.21
CA HIS A 602 27.96 3.42 -14.91
C HIS A 602 26.89 3.26 -13.78
N SER A 603 26.09 2.20 -13.84
CA SER A 603 24.95 1.86 -13.00
C SER A 603 25.24 1.83 -11.49
N HIS A 604 26.38 1.27 -11.06
CA HIS A 604 26.77 1.23 -9.64
C HIS A 604 27.09 2.62 -9.06
N GLU A 605 27.59 3.55 -9.89
CA GLU A 605 27.84 4.93 -9.46
C GLU A 605 26.52 5.67 -9.26
N ARG A 606 25.54 5.47 -10.15
CA ARG A 606 24.23 6.13 -10.12
C ARG A 606 23.50 5.88 -8.81
N ASP A 607 23.45 4.63 -8.36
CA ASP A 607 22.76 4.29 -7.12
C ASP A 607 23.37 4.97 -5.89
N LYS A 608 24.71 5.01 -5.86
CA LYS A 608 25.47 5.72 -4.82
C LYS A 608 25.24 7.25 -4.91
N GLU A 609 25.05 7.81 -6.11
CA GLU A 609 24.72 9.23 -6.34
C GLU A 609 23.32 9.58 -5.81
N VAL A 610 22.31 8.74 -6.07
CA VAL A 610 20.94 8.94 -5.57
C VAL A 610 20.91 8.91 -4.03
N ALA A 611 21.59 7.94 -3.41
CA ALA A 611 21.73 7.90 -1.96
C ALA A 611 22.44 9.16 -1.43
N SER A 612 23.50 9.62 -2.10
CA SER A 612 24.25 10.82 -1.73
C SER A 612 23.36 12.06 -1.76
N LEU A 613 22.56 12.22 -2.83
CA LEU A 613 21.62 13.33 -2.98
C LEU A 613 20.56 13.30 -1.87
N ALA A 614 19.90 12.16 -1.68
CA ALA A 614 18.83 12.05 -0.70
C ALA A 614 19.35 12.35 0.73
N VAL A 615 20.53 11.83 1.08
CA VAL A 615 21.21 12.11 2.34
C VAL A 615 21.63 13.58 2.49
N ALA A 616 22.17 14.21 1.44
CA ALA A 616 22.52 15.63 1.43
C ALA A 616 21.30 16.54 1.59
N LEU A 617 20.16 16.09 1.09
CA LEU A 617 18.88 16.75 1.23
C LEU A 617 18.14 16.34 2.51
N SER A 618 18.76 15.81 3.55
CA SER A 618 18.02 15.34 4.74
C SER A 618 18.33 16.12 6.02
N ASP A 619 17.32 16.29 6.87
CA ASP A 619 17.51 16.66 8.27
C ASP A 619 17.66 15.40 9.13
N VAL A 620 16.87 14.36 8.81
CA VAL A 620 16.93 13.04 9.44
C VAL A 620 17.06 11.96 8.35
N VAL A 621 17.95 11.00 8.55
CA VAL A 621 18.20 9.86 7.66
C VAL A 621 17.94 8.58 8.43
N VAL A 622 17.16 7.68 7.84
CA VAL A 622 16.92 6.32 8.36
C VAL A 622 17.60 5.33 7.43
N VAL A 623 18.54 4.55 7.97
CA VAL A 623 19.25 3.50 7.24
C VAL A 623 18.60 2.16 7.57
N SER A 624 17.88 1.58 6.61
CA SER A 624 17.26 0.27 6.76
C SER A 624 18.24 -0.86 6.42
N ILE A 625 18.48 -1.72 7.40
CA ILE A 625 19.36 -2.87 7.36
C ILE A 625 18.48 -4.13 7.36
N SER A 626 18.66 -4.96 6.33
CA SER A 626 18.05 -6.29 6.24
C SER A 626 19.00 -7.35 6.76
N ASN A 627 18.48 -8.43 7.34
CA ASN A 627 19.26 -9.54 7.92
C ASN A 627 19.99 -10.44 6.88
N ASP A 628 19.93 -10.11 5.58
CA ASP A 628 20.67 -10.84 4.54
C ASP A 628 22.15 -10.43 4.54
N SER A 629 22.99 -11.28 5.16
CA SER A 629 24.44 -11.07 5.33
C SER A 629 25.21 -10.87 4.02
N SER A 630 24.67 -11.30 2.89
CA SER A 630 25.26 -11.07 1.56
C SER A 630 25.17 -9.62 1.09
N ARG A 631 24.22 -8.83 1.63
CA ARG A 631 23.92 -7.45 1.16
C ARG A 631 24.44 -6.36 2.08
N GLU A 632 24.95 -6.72 3.25
CA GLU A 632 25.44 -5.75 4.24
C GLU A 632 26.65 -4.97 3.72
N LYS A 633 27.61 -5.64 3.07
CA LYS A 633 28.82 -4.98 2.53
C LYS A 633 28.48 -3.90 1.51
N ASP A 634 27.57 -4.20 0.58
CA ASP A 634 27.14 -3.28 -0.46
C ASP A 634 26.40 -2.07 0.13
N LEU A 635 25.56 -2.30 1.14
CA LEU A 635 24.91 -1.23 1.89
C LEU A 635 25.96 -0.33 2.56
N TRP A 636 26.98 -0.91 3.18
CA TRP A 636 28.02 -0.13 3.85
C TRP A 636 28.85 0.69 2.88
N GLU A 637 29.24 0.15 1.73
CA GLU A 637 29.91 0.96 0.70
C GLU A 637 29.07 2.15 0.25
N MET A 638 27.77 1.95 0.05
CA MET A 638 26.84 3.01 -0.35
C MET A 638 26.68 4.07 0.73
N VAL A 639 26.49 3.67 1.99
CA VAL A 639 26.37 4.56 3.14
C VAL A 639 27.66 5.35 3.33
N CYS A 640 28.83 4.70 3.28
CA CYS A 640 30.14 5.34 3.30
C CYS A 640 30.24 6.38 2.18
N HIS A 641 29.91 6.00 0.95
CA HIS A 641 30.00 6.90 -0.21
C HIS A 641 29.06 8.11 -0.10
N ALA A 642 27.81 7.89 0.32
CA ALA A 642 26.82 8.95 0.50
C ALA A 642 27.27 9.96 1.56
N PHE A 643 27.80 9.47 2.68
CA PHE A 643 28.32 10.32 3.74
C PHE A 643 29.63 11.00 3.37
N ALA A 644 30.54 10.35 2.63
CA ALA A 644 31.77 10.98 2.14
C ALA A 644 31.51 12.31 1.41
N ARG A 645 30.49 12.29 0.56
CA ARG A 645 30.14 13.42 -0.33
C ARG A 645 29.40 14.55 0.37
N LEU A 646 28.96 14.36 1.61
CA LEU A 646 28.37 15.44 2.40
C LEU A 646 29.40 16.52 2.76
N LYS A 647 30.67 16.13 2.93
CA LYS A 647 31.70 17.04 3.42
C LYS A 647 32.11 18.03 2.34
N GLY A 648 31.86 19.31 2.61
CA GLY A 648 32.13 20.43 1.69
C GLY A 648 30.90 20.94 0.95
N VAL A 649 29.84 20.13 0.83
CA VAL A 649 28.60 20.50 0.13
C VAL A 649 27.47 20.87 1.11
N SER A 650 27.32 20.10 2.20
CA SER A 650 26.37 20.45 3.26
C SER A 650 27.10 21.02 4.47
N LYS A 651 26.66 22.18 4.95
CA LYS A 651 27.11 22.76 6.22
C LYS A 651 26.51 22.05 7.45
N LYS A 652 25.47 21.23 7.26
CA LYS A 652 24.69 20.61 8.35
C LYS A 652 24.84 19.09 8.34
N LYS A 653 25.09 18.53 9.51
CA LYS A 653 25.13 17.08 9.75
C LYS A 653 23.70 16.56 9.97
N PRO A 654 23.20 15.63 9.14
CA PRO A 654 21.90 15.02 9.39
C PRO A 654 21.94 14.13 10.63
N VAL A 655 20.80 13.97 11.29
CA VAL A 655 20.59 12.97 12.35
C VAL A 655 20.35 11.62 11.68
N CYS A 656 21.07 10.58 12.09
CA CYS A 656 20.98 9.26 11.47
C CYS A 656 20.40 8.24 12.45
N HIS A 657 19.49 7.39 11.97
CA HIS A 657 18.99 6.22 12.70
C HIS A 657 19.25 4.94 11.90
N PHE A 658 19.74 3.89 12.55
CA PHE A 658 19.89 2.57 11.95
C PHE A 658 18.71 1.70 12.35
N VAL A 659 18.05 1.08 11.38
CA VAL A 659 16.85 0.26 11.60
C VAL A 659 17.10 -1.14 11.06
N HIS A 660 17.24 -2.09 11.97
CA HIS A 660 17.33 -3.51 11.65
C HIS A 660 15.93 -4.09 11.53
N THR A 661 15.57 -4.55 10.33
CA THR A 661 14.25 -5.12 10.03
C THR A 661 14.25 -6.63 10.16
N ASN A 662 13.08 -7.22 10.45
CA ASN A 662 12.87 -8.66 10.61
C ASN A 662 13.71 -9.30 11.73
N MET A 663 13.93 -8.58 12.83
CA MET A 663 14.65 -9.08 14.00
C MET A 663 13.69 -9.30 15.16
N TYR A 664 13.57 -10.54 15.65
CA TYR A 664 12.82 -10.80 16.88
C TYR A 664 13.45 -10.10 18.09
N ASP A 665 12.66 -9.92 19.15
CA ASP A 665 13.12 -9.23 20.37
C ASP A 665 14.40 -9.84 20.91
N MET A 666 15.45 -9.01 20.97
CA MET A 666 16.76 -9.35 21.52
C MET A 666 16.96 -8.57 22.83
N PRO A 667 17.69 -9.11 23.83
CA PRO A 667 18.04 -8.36 25.04
C PRO A 667 18.78 -7.04 24.71
N ALA A 668 18.50 -5.97 25.47
CA ALA A 668 19.07 -4.64 25.24
C ALA A 668 20.62 -4.64 25.23
N LEU A 669 21.26 -5.51 26.02
CA LEU A 669 22.72 -5.64 26.05
C LEU A 669 23.28 -6.14 24.71
N GLU A 670 22.60 -7.07 24.05
CA GLU A 670 23.01 -7.62 22.75
C GLU A 670 22.77 -6.62 21.62
N GLN A 671 21.67 -5.85 21.71
CA GLN A 671 21.39 -4.73 20.81
C GLN A 671 22.50 -3.68 20.86
N LEU A 672 22.92 -3.29 22.06
CA LEU A 672 24.01 -2.33 22.26
C LEU A 672 25.34 -2.87 21.72
N LYS A 673 25.65 -4.15 21.96
CA LYS A 673 26.85 -4.80 21.45
C LYS A 673 26.91 -4.80 19.93
N ARG A 674 25.82 -5.20 19.26
CA ARG A 674 25.73 -5.18 17.78
C ARG A 674 25.82 -3.76 17.21
N SER A 675 25.17 -2.79 17.86
CA SER A 675 25.27 -1.38 17.46
C SER A 675 26.71 -0.86 17.55
N LYS A 676 27.44 -1.26 18.59
CA LYS A 676 28.85 -0.91 18.75
C LYS A 676 29.73 -1.57 17.67
N GLU A 677 29.53 -2.86 17.41
CA GLU A 677 30.25 -3.60 16.36
C GLU A 677 30.01 -3.00 14.98
N LEU A 678 28.76 -2.64 14.65
CA LEU A 678 28.40 -1.97 13.40
C LEU A 678 29.12 -0.63 13.25
N MET A 679 29.18 0.16 14.32
CA MET A 679 29.88 1.45 14.32
C MET A 679 31.39 1.30 14.19
N GLU A 680 32.00 0.29 14.80
CA GLU A 680 33.41 -0.02 14.65
C GLU A 680 33.74 -0.43 13.20
N GLN A 681 32.92 -1.31 12.61
CA GLN A 681 33.06 -1.72 11.21
C GLN A 681 32.92 -0.54 10.23
N LEU A 682 31.93 0.33 10.43
CA LEU A 682 31.78 1.53 9.61
C LEU A 682 33.01 2.43 9.76
N ASN A 683 33.44 2.76 10.98
CA ASN A 683 34.62 3.61 11.17
C ASN A 683 35.89 2.99 10.53
N GLU A 684 36.04 1.67 10.56
CA GLU A 684 37.14 0.97 9.89
C GLU A 684 37.05 1.11 8.36
N MET A 685 35.87 0.96 7.77
CA MET A 685 35.65 1.17 6.33
C MET A 685 35.94 2.62 5.92
N PHE A 686 35.48 3.60 6.70
CA PHE A 686 35.81 5.01 6.50
C PHE A 686 37.32 5.25 6.57
N GLY A 687 38.01 4.62 7.53
CA GLY A 687 39.46 4.69 7.69
C GLY A 687 40.27 3.97 6.59
N LYS A 688 39.64 3.13 5.77
CA LYS A 688 40.30 2.44 4.64
C LYS A 688 40.04 3.13 3.29
N ASP A 689 38.96 3.90 3.15
CA ASP A 689 38.59 4.55 1.91
C ASP A 689 39.53 5.72 1.55
N VAL A 690 40.14 5.64 0.37
CA VAL A 690 41.11 6.62 -0.14
C VAL A 690 40.47 8.00 -0.39
N LYS A 691 39.20 8.05 -0.81
CA LYS A 691 38.46 9.31 -1.00
C LYS A 691 38.14 9.96 0.35
N MET A 692 37.83 9.16 1.37
CA MET A 692 37.57 9.63 2.74
C MET A 692 38.81 10.24 3.39
N LYS A 693 39.97 9.59 3.24
CA LYS A 693 41.26 10.13 3.71
C LYS A 693 41.60 11.46 3.05
N LYS A 694 41.39 11.58 1.73
CA LYS A 694 41.56 12.85 1.01
C LYS A 694 40.61 13.95 1.50
N ALA A 695 39.42 13.58 1.98
CA ALA A 695 38.47 14.50 2.57
C ALA A 695 38.70 14.75 4.08
N ASN A 696 39.77 14.24 4.71
CA ASN A 696 40.02 14.31 6.17
C ASN A 696 38.86 13.76 7.02
N ILE A 697 38.15 12.71 6.56
CA ILE A 697 37.09 12.04 7.33
C ILE A 697 37.68 10.77 7.94
N ASN A 698 37.78 10.72 9.26
CA ASN A 698 38.34 9.56 9.96
C ASN A 698 37.29 8.84 10.82
N LYS A 699 36.18 9.51 11.16
CA LYS A 699 35.08 8.94 11.94
C LYS A 699 33.73 9.31 11.35
N LEU A 700 32.74 8.44 11.51
CA LEU A 700 31.37 8.68 11.06
C LEU A 700 30.74 9.94 11.71
N SER A 701 31.11 10.22 12.97
CA SER A 701 30.71 11.43 13.72
C SER A 701 31.15 12.74 13.06
N ASP A 702 32.14 12.69 12.17
CA ASP A 702 32.62 13.87 11.44
C ASP A 702 31.59 14.35 10.42
N VAL A 703 30.66 13.47 10.01
CA VAL A 703 29.72 13.70 8.91
C VAL A 703 28.27 13.70 9.37
N ILE A 704 27.91 12.81 10.30
CA ILE A 704 26.54 12.67 10.79
C ILE A 704 26.46 12.88 12.29
N LYS A 705 25.27 13.23 12.79
CA LYS A 705 24.95 13.09 14.20
C LYS A 705 24.45 11.67 14.40
N PHE A 706 25.07 10.92 15.30
CA PHE A 706 24.63 9.59 15.70
C PHE A 706 24.73 9.38 17.22
N ASP A 707 23.71 8.79 17.84
CA ASP A 707 23.67 8.37 19.24
C ASP A 707 23.53 6.84 19.33
N LEU A 708 24.60 6.20 19.79
CA LEU A 708 24.70 4.75 19.98
C LEU A 708 23.60 4.17 20.88
N ASN A 709 23.11 4.93 21.85
CA ASN A 709 22.18 4.41 22.85
C ASN A 709 20.72 4.50 22.40
N ASN A 710 20.38 5.47 21.55
CA ASN A 710 19.00 5.82 21.26
C ASN A 710 18.60 5.67 19.78
N TRP A 711 19.56 5.56 18.86
CA TRP A 711 19.29 5.66 17.41
C TRP A 711 19.53 4.37 16.62
N SER A 712 19.71 3.25 17.30
CA SER A 712 19.62 1.90 16.73
C SER A 712 18.29 1.24 17.09
N TRP A 713 17.56 0.78 16.09
CA TRP A 713 16.23 0.19 16.25
C TRP A 713 16.22 -1.24 15.73
N TYR A 714 15.60 -2.14 16.50
CA TYR A 714 15.39 -3.53 16.12
C TYR A 714 13.89 -3.75 15.99
N ILE A 715 13.42 -3.92 14.75
CA ILE A 715 12.01 -4.02 14.45
C ILE A 715 11.68 -5.49 14.12
N PRO A 716 10.67 -6.08 14.79
CA PRO A 716 10.24 -7.45 14.50
C PRO A 716 9.63 -7.58 13.10
N PRO A 717 9.40 -8.81 12.62
CA PRO A 717 8.74 -9.02 11.34
C PRO A 717 7.37 -8.34 11.29
N VAL A 718 7.00 -7.86 10.09
CA VAL A 718 5.70 -7.19 9.85
C VAL A 718 4.51 -8.09 10.21
N TRP A 719 4.62 -9.39 9.94
CA TRP A 719 3.56 -10.36 10.14
C TRP A 719 3.76 -11.15 11.44
N ASP A 720 2.69 -11.37 12.19
CA ASP A 720 2.66 -12.26 13.35
C ASP A 720 2.24 -13.67 12.92
N GLY A 721 3.22 -14.44 12.45
CA GLY A 721 3.02 -15.77 11.85
C GLY A 721 3.21 -15.76 10.33
N THR A 722 2.72 -16.81 9.67
CA THR A 722 2.91 -17.01 8.23
C THR A 722 1.70 -16.48 7.44
N PRO A 723 1.87 -15.51 6.51
CA PRO A 723 0.83 -15.12 5.56
C PRO A 723 0.26 -16.33 4.79
N PRO A 724 -1.01 -16.30 4.33
CA PRO A 724 -1.82 -15.09 4.11
C PRO A 724 -2.79 -14.73 5.24
N MET A 725 -3.00 -15.64 6.20
CA MET A 725 -3.92 -15.45 7.32
C MET A 725 -3.25 -14.84 8.57
N ALA A 726 -1.94 -14.56 8.52
CA ALA A 726 -1.25 -13.85 9.59
C ALA A 726 -1.71 -12.39 9.67
N PRO A 727 -2.02 -11.86 10.87
CA PRO A 727 -2.21 -10.42 11.07
C PRO A 727 -0.88 -9.68 11.17
N VAL A 728 -0.95 -8.35 11.08
CA VAL A 728 0.19 -7.48 11.38
C VAL A 728 0.61 -7.62 12.84
N ASN A 729 1.93 -7.72 13.06
CA ASN A 729 2.53 -7.86 14.37
C ASN A 729 2.35 -6.58 15.22
N VAL A 730 1.87 -6.77 16.47
CA VAL A 730 1.70 -5.68 17.44
C VAL A 730 3.04 -4.98 17.72
N GLY A 731 4.08 -5.79 17.99
CA GLY A 731 5.43 -5.31 18.32
C GLY A 731 6.04 -4.50 17.17
N PHE A 732 5.80 -4.92 15.92
CA PHE A 732 6.23 -4.14 14.74
C PHE A 732 5.65 -2.74 14.81
N SER A 733 4.34 -2.66 14.98
CA SER A 733 3.65 -1.39 14.91
C SER A 733 3.93 -0.49 16.12
N ALA A 734 4.09 -1.06 17.31
CA ALA A 734 4.46 -0.34 18.52
C ALA A 734 5.87 0.26 18.42
N THR A 735 6.84 -0.53 17.93
CA THR A 735 8.22 -0.06 17.73
C THR A 735 8.28 1.02 16.65
N VAL A 736 7.57 0.83 15.53
CA VAL A 736 7.48 1.82 14.45
C VAL A 736 6.83 3.13 14.91
N TYR A 737 5.79 3.06 15.75
CA TYR A 737 5.19 4.25 16.35
C TYR A 737 6.16 4.99 17.28
N THR A 738 6.93 4.24 18.07
CA THR A 738 7.95 4.81 18.97
C THR A 738 9.06 5.47 18.17
N LEU A 739 9.55 4.82 17.11
CA LEU A 739 10.49 5.40 16.15
C LEU A 739 9.93 6.69 15.57
N LYS A 740 8.68 6.71 15.08
CA LYS A 740 8.04 7.94 14.57
C LYS A 740 8.10 9.08 15.59
N LYS A 741 7.77 8.83 16.86
CA LYS A 741 7.84 9.87 17.91
C LYS A 741 9.24 10.43 18.06
N VAL A 742 10.26 9.56 18.06
CA VAL A 742 11.65 9.98 18.16
C VAL A 742 12.07 10.80 16.95
N LEU A 743 11.74 10.36 15.73
CA LEU A 743 12.03 11.10 14.50
C LEU A 743 11.41 12.51 14.52
N ILE A 744 10.16 12.63 14.96
CA ILE A 744 9.48 13.93 15.08
C ILE A 744 10.18 14.83 16.12
N ASN A 745 10.55 14.29 17.28
CA ASN A 745 11.29 15.04 18.31
C ASN A 745 12.68 15.48 17.81
N ASP A 746 13.38 14.63 17.05
CA ASP A 746 14.68 14.99 16.50
C ASP A 746 14.57 16.02 15.37
N LEU A 747 13.49 16.00 14.58
CA LEU A 747 13.17 17.05 13.62
C LEU A 747 12.95 18.43 14.27
N GLN A 748 12.30 18.46 15.44
CA GLN A 748 12.11 19.69 16.22
C GLN A 748 13.45 20.30 16.65
N LYS A 749 14.43 19.47 17.01
CA LYS A 749 15.78 19.90 17.42
C LYS A 749 16.66 20.30 16.24
N CYS A 750 16.32 19.88 15.02
CA CYS A 750 17.09 20.25 13.83
C CYS A 750 16.98 21.76 13.55
N PRO A 751 18.05 22.42 13.07
CA PRO A 751 18.01 23.84 12.74
C PRO A 751 17.04 24.12 11.57
N GLU A 752 16.55 25.36 11.45
CA GLU A 752 15.70 25.78 10.34
C GLU A 752 16.43 25.63 8.99
N ARG A 753 15.77 25.03 8.00
CA ARG A 753 16.39 24.60 6.73
C ARG A 753 16.16 25.57 5.57
N GLY A 754 15.06 26.32 5.61
CA GLY A 754 14.55 27.09 4.49
C GLY A 754 13.16 26.64 4.05
N ASP A 755 12.68 27.25 2.96
CA ASP A 755 11.46 26.88 2.26
C ASP A 755 11.72 25.92 1.09
N LEU A 756 10.67 25.61 0.33
CA LEU A 756 10.75 24.79 -0.89
C LEU A 756 11.67 25.39 -1.96
N ILE A 757 11.75 26.72 -2.10
CA ILE A 757 12.59 27.38 -3.11
C ILE A 757 14.08 27.15 -2.80
N GLN A 758 14.45 27.30 -1.53
CA GLN A 758 15.81 26.97 -1.08
C GLN A 758 16.12 25.48 -1.21
N PHE A 759 15.11 24.60 -1.08
CA PHE A 759 15.27 23.17 -1.34
C PHE A 759 15.59 22.90 -2.82
N ILE A 760 14.87 23.54 -3.76
CA ILE A 760 15.14 23.43 -5.21
C ILE A 760 16.59 23.82 -5.53
N GLY A 761 17.04 24.97 -5.02
CA GLY A 761 18.41 25.42 -5.25
C GLY A 761 19.47 24.44 -4.75
N LYS A 762 19.21 23.75 -3.63
CA LYS A 762 20.10 22.69 -3.11
C LYS A 762 20.10 21.43 -3.97
N VAL A 763 18.95 21.02 -4.51
CA VAL A 763 18.86 19.89 -5.44
C VAL A 763 19.71 20.17 -6.67
N GLU A 764 19.52 21.34 -7.29
CA GLU A 764 20.25 21.74 -8.49
C GLU A 764 21.76 21.87 -8.23
N GLN A 765 22.14 22.55 -7.16
CA GLN A 765 23.55 22.72 -6.78
C GLN A 765 24.21 21.36 -6.55
N PHE A 766 23.58 20.48 -5.77
CA PHE A 766 24.16 19.18 -5.46
C PHE A 766 24.26 18.31 -6.73
N TRP A 767 23.20 18.23 -7.53
CA TRP A 767 23.18 17.38 -8.73
C TRP A 767 24.23 17.79 -9.76
N LYS A 768 24.43 19.10 -9.97
CA LYS A 768 25.48 19.61 -10.88
C LYS A 768 26.91 19.37 -10.37
N THR A 769 27.08 19.24 -9.06
CA THR A 769 28.40 18.96 -8.46
C THR A 769 28.76 17.47 -8.39
N VAL A 770 27.81 16.57 -8.69
CA VAL A 770 27.93 15.11 -8.56
C VAL A 770 28.05 14.43 -9.92
#